data_AF-A0A1G4A986-F1
#
_entry.id   AF-A0A1G4A986-F1
#
_cell.length_a   1.000
_cell.length_b   1.000
_cell.length_c   1.000
_cell.angle_alpha   90.00
_cell.angle_beta   90.00
_cell.angle_gamma   90.00
#
_symmetry.space_group_name_H-M   'P 1'
#
loop_
_entity.id
_entity.type
_entity.pdbx_description
1 polymer ?
#
loop_
_entity_poly.entity_id
_entity_poly.type
_entity_poly.pdbx_seq_one_letter_code
_entity_poly.pdbx_strand_id
1 'polypeptide(L)'
;DWVDLSFQLSAATELYIAYLVTTAQADGGGSVTLRPNKLPAINTHARVNLDTAQLDLGRRVMIPPASSRGEVHMLEVRLPKVVQFARELGLDRLLSFEPGRRYPLAFIAGGPNYLYLEDALAELGLAGLVPVYKPGLVWPMDPGPVIELARAVDTIVVVEEKGPFTEDQVKVILHDAAGRGELDPARLPRVIGKHFADGSDCFPASRGLSPSQLIGTLGGLLSREFPDLAARIEGEMRLTEEIATYRVNSPARAATFCAGCPHRDTGNLLMDIIADVRQPDYMSSHHGTDRPQDLVVHGDIGCYSMFSGIWDSRLMHDMSAMGQGLGAAAGLAPLVVNKRAVMIGDSTFFHTGLAGISDLARHGKDVLVFILDNDTTAMTGQHPTPGNDTDLLGRPAAAQDIEKVVRGITGPGVPVVTVDPGDEYLYRKTTEDLLMRDGLKVIIAKKACAIKEGRIKKKRLREVVRRTGYLPAERKINITEEVCEDCLECTRKTGCLGLERVPTRLGRKMQIDRNMCVEDGACHRVEACPSFEEVVIRRRQVPEPRLERIELNDLPEPSVPKLDGRWRSYICGFGGQGTNTVTAVLARAGMFEGYGVTLHNRKGMAIRNGSVKSVVVFSSPEDVTGPLIPEGKTHLVIGLDILEVARSIDASHHVSIASPEITSAVVSNAKNQTLESIQGASDFDPQELAGQIAPYLRPDGFICEDVRAVAEKYCGHHRYINVMLIGLAWQKGLVPLSHDSLVRAIEFTVPADERETNLRSFELGRQLAVDRSRLIQPETPPSLDEELAEIRRWIKAGSGGGRTAAAFDRLFERARSELILPEAELIGLALRLEDVLQYG
;
A
#
# COMPACT_ATOMS: atom_id res chain seq x y z
N ASP A 1 -4.60 14.91 -22.97
CA ASP A 1 -4.23 13.51 -23.20
C ASP A 1 -2.77 13.49 -23.64
N TRP A 2 -1.85 13.17 -22.72
CA TRP A 2 -0.41 13.14 -23.03
C TRP A 2 -0.02 11.97 -23.92
N VAL A 3 -0.81 10.88 -23.93
CA VAL A 3 -0.51 9.69 -24.75
C VAL A 3 -0.80 9.97 -26.21
N ASP A 4 -1.95 10.57 -26.54
CA ASP A 4 -2.25 11.01 -27.91
C ASP A 4 -1.18 12.00 -28.43
N LEU A 5 -0.81 12.99 -27.61
CA LEU A 5 0.24 13.97 -27.95
C LEU A 5 1.60 13.29 -28.21
N SER A 6 1.91 12.22 -27.48
CA SER A 6 3.13 11.45 -27.68
C SER A 6 3.21 10.79 -29.04
N PHE A 7 2.10 10.20 -29.48
CA PHE A 7 2.04 9.55 -30.78
C PHE A 7 2.12 10.58 -31.89
N GLN A 8 1.51 11.75 -31.71
CA GLN A 8 1.61 12.85 -32.68
C GLN A 8 3.05 13.38 -32.78
N LEU A 9 3.70 13.66 -31.65
CA LEU A 9 5.10 14.09 -31.60
C LEU A 9 6.03 13.04 -32.22
N SER A 10 5.88 11.77 -31.82
CA SER A 10 6.70 10.67 -32.32
C SER A 10 6.51 10.46 -33.82
N ALA A 11 5.27 10.49 -34.33
CA ALA A 11 5.00 10.35 -35.75
C ALA A 11 5.55 11.53 -36.57
N ALA A 12 5.48 12.76 -36.05
CA ALA A 12 5.95 13.96 -36.74
C ALA A 12 7.48 14.05 -36.80
N THR A 13 8.18 13.54 -35.78
CA THR A 13 9.62 13.75 -35.57
C THR A 13 10.46 12.49 -35.71
N GLU A 14 9.79 11.34 -35.81
CA GLU A 14 10.34 10.00 -35.73
C GLU A 14 11.07 9.71 -34.41
N LEU A 15 11.03 10.59 -33.41
CA LEU A 15 11.71 10.42 -32.11
C LEU A 15 10.92 9.50 -31.18
N TYR A 16 11.64 8.84 -30.28
CA TYR A 16 11.03 8.20 -29.12
C TYR A 16 10.63 9.28 -28.10
N ILE A 17 9.36 9.31 -27.73
CA ILE A 17 8.84 10.26 -26.75
C ILE A 17 8.62 9.50 -25.44
N ALA A 18 9.31 9.95 -24.38
CA ALA A 18 9.20 9.38 -23.06
C ALA A 18 8.48 10.35 -22.12
N TYR A 19 7.65 9.81 -21.22
CA TYR A 19 7.08 10.56 -20.10
C TYR A 19 7.52 9.91 -18.82
N LEU A 20 7.92 10.73 -17.86
CA LEU A 20 8.06 10.30 -16.49
C LEU A 20 6.68 10.33 -15.84
N VAL A 21 6.15 9.16 -15.48
CA VAL A 21 4.94 9.03 -14.68
C VAL A 21 5.38 8.65 -13.28
N THR A 22 5.17 9.55 -12.31
CA THR A 22 5.50 9.24 -10.91
C THR A 22 4.46 8.30 -10.32
N THR A 23 4.80 7.58 -9.25
CA THR A 23 3.85 6.73 -8.51
C THR A 23 2.61 7.51 -8.07
N ALA A 24 2.79 8.79 -7.71
CA ALA A 24 1.68 9.66 -7.34
C ALA A 24 0.63 9.80 -8.46
N GLN A 25 1.10 9.91 -9.71
CA GLN A 25 0.24 9.99 -10.89
C GLN A 25 -0.28 8.63 -11.33
N ALA A 26 0.57 7.59 -11.31
CA ALA A 26 0.20 6.24 -11.76
C ALA A 26 -0.89 5.60 -10.87
N ASP A 27 -0.81 5.80 -9.55
CA ASP A 27 -1.79 5.30 -8.60
C ASP A 27 -2.90 6.32 -8.27
N GLY A 28 -2.87 7.48 -8.94
CA GLY A 28 -3.84 8.54 -8.78
C GLY A 28 -4.93 8.56 -9.86
N GLY A 29 -5.74 9.60 -9.81
CA GLY A 29 -6.81 9.83 -10.77
C GLY A 29 -7.40 11.22 -10.59
N GLY A 30 -8.31 11.57 -11.48
CA GLY A 30 -9.05 12.80 -11.35
C GLY A 30 -10.16 12.92 -12.38
N SER A 31 -10.82 14.08 -12.36
CA SER A 31 -11.86 14.40 -13.32
C SER A 31 -11.25 14.60 -14.71
N VAL A 32 -11.79 13.88 -15.69
CA VAL A 32 -11.30 13.94 -17.07
C VAL A 32 -12.45 14.18 -18.04
N THR A 33 -12.23 15.06 -19.02
CA THR A 33 -13.15 15.21 -20.14
C THR A 33 -12.89 14.11 -21.16
N LEU A 34 -13.85 13.22 -21.34
CA LEU A 34 -13.78 12.17 -22.35
C LEU A 34 -14.09 12.75 -23.74
N ARG A 35 -13.42 12.21 -24.75
CA ARG A 35 -13.66 12.49 -26.17
C ARG A 35 -13.89 11.17 -26.90
N PRO A 36 -14.56 11.16 -28.07
CA PRO A 36 -14.66 9.95 -28.87
C PRO A 36 -13.28 9.37 -29.18
N ASN A 37 -13.14 8.04 -29.06
CA ASN A 37 -11.90 7.35 -29.40
C ASN A 37 -11.52 7.62 -30.86
N LYS A 38 -10.27 8.02 -31.11
CA LYS A 38 -9.70 8.14 -32.45
C LYS A 38 -8.90 6.88 -32.77
N LEU A 39 -9.42 6.03 -33.65
CA LEU A 39 -8.70 4.84 -34.08
C LEU A 39 -7.58 5.24 -35.06
N PRO A 40 -6.35 4.74 -34.88
CA PRO A 40 -5.29 4.98 -35.86
C PRO A 40 -5.59 4.22 -37.16
N ALA A 41 -5.20 4.82 -38.29
CA ALA A 41 -5.39 4.22 -39.63
C ALA A 41 -4.71 2.86 -39.77
N ILE A 42 -3.59 2.67 -39.06
CA ILE A 42 -2.86 1.40 -38.96
C ILE A 42 -3.02 0.91 -37.52
N ASN A 43 -3.56 -0.29 -37.34
CA ASN A 43 -3.73 -0.91 -36.03
C ASN A 43 -3.80 -2.45 -36.15
N THR A 44 -4.04 -3.13 -35.03
CA THR A 44 -4.12 -4.61 -34.98
C THR A 44 -5.28 -5.21 -35.79
N HIS A 45 -6.32 -4.41 -36.08
CA HIS A 45 -7.49 -4.74 -36.90
C HIS A 45 -7.39 -4.21 -38.34
N ALA A 46 -6.66 -3.12 -38.58
CA ALA A 46 -6.40 -2.52 -39.89
C ALA A 46 -4.90 -2.60 -40.20
N ARG A 47 -4.43 -3.81 -40.49
CA ARG A 47 -3.03 -4.07 -40.83
C ARG A 47 -2.76 -3.68 -42.28
N VAL A 48 -1.60 -3.11 -42.54
CA VAL A 48 -1.15 -2.76 -43.90
C VAL A 48 -0.02 -3.69 -44.34
N ASN A 49 0.06 -3.94 -45.64
CA ASN A 49 1.24 -4.60 -46.21
C ASN A 49 2.39 -3.59 -46.23
N LEU A 50 3.51 -3.96 -45.59
CA LEU A 50 4.73 -3.17 -45.65
C LEU A 50 5.45 -3.48 -46.96
N ASP A 51 5.50 -2.52 -47.88
CA ASP A 51 6.34 -2.62 -49.09
C ASP A 51 7.81 -2.48 -48.69
N THR A 52 8.51 -3.60 -48.63
CA THR A 52 9.91 -3.64 -48.20
C THR A 52 10.84 -2.96 -49.19
N ALA A 53 10.46 -2.78 -50.47
CA ALA A 53 11.26 -2.09 -51.46
C ALA A 53 11.30 -0.56 -51.24
N GLN A 54 10.32 -0.02 -50.51
CA GLN A 54 10.25 1.41 -50.16
C GLN A 54 10.93 1.73 -48.82
N LEU A 55 11.48 0.73 -48.13
CA LEU A 55 12.19 0.95 -46.88
C LEU A 55 13.56 1.56 -47.13
N ASP A 56 13.78 2.78 -46.63
CA ASP A 56 15.10 3.39 -46.61
C ASP A 56 16.01 2.69 -45.58
N LEU A 57 16.74 1.69 -46.05
CA LEU A 57 17.70 0.94 -45.23
C LEU A 57 18.84 1.84 -44.72
N GLY A 58 19.19 2.90 -45.45
CA GLY A 58 20.21 3.87 -45.03
C GLY A 58 19.80 4.69 -43.81
N ARG A 59 18.49 4.79 -43.53
CA ARG A 59 17.94 5.41 -42.30
C ARG A 59 17.57 4.39 -41.22
N ARG A 60 17.29 3.14 -41.59
CA ARG A 60 16.76 2.10 -40.67
C ARG A 60 17.80 1.09 -40.19
N VAL A 61 18.92 0.93 -40.91
CA VAL A 61 20.01 0.02 -40.53
C VAL A 61 21.20 0.85 -40.04
N MET A 62 21.36 0.90 -38.71
CA MET A 62 22.32 1.78 -38.04
C MET A 62 23.72 1.17 -37.95
N ILE A 63 24.31 0.84 -39.11
CA ILE A 63 25.72 0.44 -39.24
C ILE A 63 26.52 1.59 -39.88
N PRO A 64 27.82 1.76 -39.56
CA PRO A 64 28.63 2.78 -40.22
C PRO A 64 28.59 2.65 -41.76
N PRO A 65 28.45 3.75 -42.53
CA PRO A 65 28.40 5.15 -42.11
C PRO A 65 26.98 5.69 -41.81
N ALA A 66 25.93 4.87 -41.91
CA ALA A 66 24.55 5.31 -41.65
C ALA A 66 24.34 5.80 -40.22
N SER A 67 25.02 5.20 -39.24
CA SER A 67 24.98 5.64 -37.84
C SER A 67 25.35 7.12 -37.65
N SER A 68 26.45 7.58 -38.28
CA SER A 68 26.89 8.98 -38.21
C SER A 68 25.92 9.94 -38.92
N ARG A 69 25.41 9.57 -40.09
CA ARG A 69 24.39 10.39 -40.79
C ARG A 69 23.10 10.47 -39.98
N GLY A 70 22.72 9.38 -39.31
CA GLY A 70 21.55 9.34 -38.42
C GLY A 70 21.71 10.24 -37.21
N GLU A 71 22.92 10.34 -36.63
CA GLU A 71 23.24 11.26 -35.54
C GLU A 71 23.09 12.74 -35.98
N VAL A 72 23.72 13.14 -37.10
CA VAL A 72 23.57 14.50 -37.66
C VAL A 72 22.09 14.82 -37.90
N HIS A 73 21.36 13.89 -38.51
CA HIS A 73 19.93 14.08 -38.76
C HIS A 73 19.10 14.17 -37.47
N MET A 74 19.48 13.45 -36.41
CA MET A 74 18.85 13.57 -35.09
C MET A 74 19.04 14.99 -34.53
N LEU A 75 20.28 15.48 -34.52
CA LEU A 75 20.66 16.74 -33.89
C LEU A 75 20.18 17.96 -34.67
N GLU A 76 20.37 17.98 -35.99
CA GLU A 76 20.12 19.16 -36.83
C GLU A 76 18.68 19.24 -37.36
N VAL A 77 17.96 18.11 -37.40
CA VAL A 77 16.60 18.06 -37.99
C VAL A 77 15.56 17.63 -36.97
N ARG A 78 15.70 16.45 -36.36
CA ARG A 78 14.61 15.85 -35.57
C ARG A 78 14.40 16.56 -34.23
N LEU A 79 15.47 16.95 -33.52
CA LEU A 79 15.38 17.67 -32.25
C LEU A 79 14.79 19.09 -32.42
N PRO A 80 15.25 19.94 -33.36
CA PRO A 80 14.60 21.24 -33.60
C PRO A 80 13.13 21.08 -34.01
N LYS A 81 12.82 20.06 -34.82
CA LYS A 81 11.46 19.79 -35.27
C LYS A 81 10.51 19.42 -34.13
N VAL A 82 10.96 18.70 -33.10
CA VAL A 82 10.09 18.38 -31.95
C VAL A 82 9.74 19.62 -31.14
N VAL A 83 10.68 20.56 -30.96
CA VAL A 83 10.41 21.85 -30.29
C VAL A 83 9.41 22.66 -31.09
N GLN A 84 9.59 22.77 -32.41
CA GLN A 84 8.65 23.48 -33.27
C GLN A 84 7.24 22.86 -33.21
N PHE A 85 7.14 21.54 -33.31
CA PHE A 85 5.85 20.86 -33.28
C PHE A 85 5.19 20.95 -31.89
N ALA A 86 5.97 20.94 -30.82
CA ALA A 86 5.47 21.20 -29.47
C ALA A 86 4.87 22.61 -29.32
N ARG A 87 5.47 23.64 -29.95
CA ARG A 87 4.91 24.99 -30.02
C ARG A 87 3.60 25.03 -30.80
N GLU A 88 3.54 24.38 -31.97
CA GLU A 88 2.34 24.31 -32.80
C GLU A 88 1.16 23.65 -32.06
N LEU A 89 1.46 22.66 -31.20
CA LEU A 89 0.48 22.00 -30.34
C LEU A 89 0.16 22.77 -29.04
N GLY A 90 0.86 23.86 -28.75
CA GLY A 90 0.67 24.65 -27.52
C GLY A 90 0.93 23.85 -26.24
N LEU A 91 1.92 22.95 -26.25
CA LEU A 91 2.24 22.09 -25.10
C LEU A 91 2.75 22.89 -23.90
N ASP A 92 3.61 23.85 -24.21
CA ASP A 92 4.25 24.76 -23.28
C ASP A 92 3.27 25.90 -22.95
N ARG A 93 3.09 26.19 -21.66
CA ARG A 93 2.13 27.21 -21.20
C ARG A 93 2.81 28.25 -20.32
N LEU A 94 2.62 29.51 -20.66
CA LEU A 94 2.99 30.65 -19.82
C LEU A 94 1.73 31.17 -19.13
N LEU A 95 1.60 30.87 -17.84
CA LEU A 95 0.42 31.15 -17.01
C LEU A 95 0.64 32.43 -16.21
N SER A 96 -0.44 33.17 -15.93
CA SER A 96 -0.42 34.39 -15.10
C SER A 96 0.58 35.45 -15.57
N PHE A 97 0.84 35.48 -16.88
CA PHE A 97 1.81 36.36 -17.52
C PHE A 97 1.12 37.32 -18.49
N GLU A 98 1.45 38.59 -18.38
CA GLU A 98 0.97 39.66 -19.24
C GLU A 98 2.16 40.30 -19.96
N PRO A 99 2.19 40.27 -21.31
CA PRO A 99 3.26 40.90 -22.07
C PRO A 99 3.43 42.39 -21.72
N GLY A 100 4.67 42.81 -21.45
CA GLY A 100 5.01 44.19 -21.11
C GLY A 100 4.87 44.54 -19.62
N ARG A 101 4.28 43.67 -18.80
CA ARG A 101 4.28 43.82 -17.34
C ARG A 101 5.59 43.29 -16.76
N ARG A 102 6.12 43.99 -15.75
CA ARG A 102 7.27 43.54 -14.94
C ARG A 102 6.77 42.79 -13.71
N TYR A 103 7.47 41.72 -13.35
CA TYR A 103 7.21 40.93 -12.15
C TYR A 103 8.50 40.76 -11.34
N PRO A 104 8.46 40.71 -10.00
CA PRO A 104 9.66 40.50 -9.19
C PRO A 104 10.32 39.15 -9.48
N LEU A 105 9.49 38.12 -9.66
CA LEU A 105 9.94 36.78 -10.01
C LEU A 105 8.93 36.03 -10.87
N ALA A 106 9.39 34.93 -11.46
CA ALA A 106 8.54 33.92 -12.08
C ALA A 106 9.05 32.50 -11.78
N PHE A 107 8.17 31.53 -11.94
CA PHE A 107 8.48 30.11 -11.74
C PHE A 107 8.59 29.34 -13.05
N ILE A 108 9.45 28.33 -13.09
CA ILE A 108 9.48 27.30 -14.13
C ILE A 108 9.27 25.95 -13.46
N ALA A 109 8.20 25.24 -13.80
CA ALA A 109 7.87 23.96 -13.17
C ALA A 109 7.15 23.02 -14.16
N GLY A 110 7.69 21.82 -14.36
CA GLY A 110 7.11 20.78 -15.22
C GLY A 110 6.47 19.63 -14.43
N GLY A 111 5.56 18.90 -15.08
CA GLY A 111 5.02 17.64 -14.55
C GLY A 111 4.36 17.77 -13.16
N PRO A 112 4.62 16.85 -12.21
CA PRO A 112 4.12 16.93 -10.84
C PRO A 112 4.58 18.17 -10.06
N ASN A 113 5.79 18.68 -10.33
CA ASN A 113 6.33 19.83 -9.60
C ASN A 113 5.48 21.08 -9.81
N TYR A 114 4.89 21.24 -11.00
CA TYR A 114 3.89 22.28 -11.27
C TYR A 114 2.67 22.17 -10.36
N LEU A 115 2.15 20.95 -10.16
CA LEU A 115 0.98 20.74 -9.30
C LEU A 115 1.30 21.08 -7.84
N TYR A 116 2.49 20.68 -7.36
CA TYR A 116 2.93 21.01 -6.00
C TYR A 116 3.13 22.51 -5.81
N LEU A 117 3.65 23.19 -6.83
CA LEU A 117 3.80 24.64 -6.83
C LEU A 117 2.44 25.34 -6.77
N GLU A 118 1.46 24.92 -7.58
CA GLU A 118 0.10 25.50 -7.55
C GLU A 118 -0.62 25.26 -6.22
N ASP A 119 -0.42 24.10 -5.58
CA ASP A 119 -0.89 23.87 -4.21
C ASP A 119 -0.24 24.84 -3.22
N ALA A 120 1.09 24.97 -3.25
CA ALA A 120 1.81 25.90 -2.37
C ALA A 120 1.38 27.36 -2.60
N LEU A 121 1.31 27.82 -3.85
CA LEU A 121 0.89 29.18 -4.18
C LEU A 121 -0.56 29.45 -3.75
N ALA A 122 -1.46 28.48 -3.85
CA ALA A 122 -2.84 28.63 -3.38
C ALA A 122 -2.91 28.81 -1.86
N GLU A 123 -2.18 28.01 -1.09
CA GLU A 123 -2.11 28.16 0.38
C GLU A 123 -1.50 29.52 0.78
N LEU A 124 -0.48 29.98 0.05
CA LEU A 124 0.17 31.28 0.26
C LEU A 124 -0.65 32.49 -0.24
N GLY A 125 -1.75 32.27 -0.97
CA GLY A 125 -2.57 33.34 -1.54
C GLY A 125 -2.00 33.99 -2.81
N LEU A 126 -1.05 33.32 -3.47
CA LEU A 126 -0.32 33.79 -4.65
C LEU A 126 -0.77 33.12 -5.96
N ALA A 127 -1.69 32.16 -5.90
CA ALA A 127 -2.24 31.51 -7.09
C ALA A 127 -2.82 32.55 -8.07
N GLY A 128 -2.43 32.46 -9.35
CA GLY A 128 -2.85 33.41 -10.38
C GLY A 128 -2.15 34.78 -10.36
N LEU A 129 -1.30 35.08 -9.36
CA LEU A 129 -0.62 36.38 -9.23
C LEU A 129 0.82 36.38 -9.73
N VAL A 130 1.46 35.21 -9.76
CA VAL A 130 2.87 35.04 -10.15
C VAL A 130 2.96 34.30 -11.48
N PRO A 131 3.76 34.77 -12.45
CA PRO A 131 3.94 34.06 -13.71
C PRO A 131 4.55 32.67 -13.50
N VAL A 132 3.98 31.68 -14.19
CA VAL A 132 4.49 30.29 -14.18
C VAL A 132 4.65 29.81 -15.61
N TYR A 133 5.88 29.48 -15.99
CA TYR A 133 6.16 28.73 -17.19
C TYR A 133 6.07 27.22 -16.89
N LYS A 134 5.07 26.59 -17.49
CA LYS A 134 4.83 25.15 -17.44
C LYS A 134 5.30 24.51 -18.76
N PRO A 135 6.52 23.95 -18.82
CA PRO A 135 6.96 23.20 -19.98
C PRO A 135 6.13 21.92 -20.15
N GLY A 136 5.59 21.72 -21.34
CA GLY A 136 5.01 20.46 -21.80
C GLY A 136 6.04 19.55 -22.47
N LEU A 137 7.12 20.11 -22.99
CA LEU A 137 8.33 19.39 -23.41
C LEU A 137 9.53 19.82 -22.53
N VAL A 138 9.92 18.96 -21.59
CA VAL A 138 11.03 19.25 -20.65
C VAL A 138 12.41 19.03 -21.27
N TRP A 139 12.50 18.26 -22.36
CA TRP A 139 13.73 18.08 -23.12
C TRP A 139 13.45 17.69 -24.58
N PRO A 140 14.12 18.33 -25.56
CA PRO A 140 14.84 19.60 -25.40
C PRO A 140 13.86 20.72 -25.02
N MET A 141 14.24 21.57 -24.06
CA MET A 141 13.40 22.69 -23.64
C MET A 141 13.31 23.78 -24.73
N ASP A 142 12.12 24.36 -24.89
CA ASP A 142 11.91 25.51 -25.76
C ASP A 142 12.60 26.78 -25.19
N PRO A 143 13.56 27.40 -25.92
CA PRO A 143 14.20 28.64 -25.47
C PRO A 143 13.27 29.86 -25.50
N GLY A 144 12.22 29.87 -26.32
CA GLY A 144 11.36 31.04 -26.56
C GLY A 144 10.69 31.56 -25.28
N PRO A 145 9.86 30.73 -24.60
CA PRO A 145 9.20 31.12 -23.35
C PRO A 145 10.17 31.52 -22.24
N VAL A 146 11.35 30.90 -22.16
CA VAL A 146 12.38 31.23 -21.18
C VAL A 146 12.94 32.63 -21.42
N ILE A 147 13.25 32.97 -22.69
CA ILE A 147 13.73 34.30 -23.09
C ILE A 147 12.66 35.36 -22.86
N GLU A 148 11.39 35.06 -23.17
CA GLU A 148 10.27 35.96 -22.94
C GLU A 148 10.10 36.26 -21.45
N LEU A 149 10.13 35.24 -20.60
CA LEU A 149 10.06 35.38 -19.15
C LEU A 149 11.23 36.21 -18.61
N ALA A 150 12.45 35.95 -19.09
CA ALA A 150 13.66 36.64 -18.67
C ALA A 150 13.65 38.15 -18.95
N ARG A 151 12.88 38.60 -19.95
CA ARG A 151 12.72 40.04 -20.24
C ARG A 151 11.84 40.76 -19.20
N ALA A 152 10.97 40.03 -18.52
CA ALA A 152 9.93 40.56 -17.67
C ALA A 152 10.23 40.46 -16.17
N VAL A 153 11.22 39.66 -15.76
CA VAL A 153 11.48 39.34 -14.34
C VAL A 153 12.92 39.58 -13.91
N ASP A 154 13.11 39.78 -12.61
CA ASP A 154 14.44 39.90 -12.01
C ASP A 154 14.96 38.55 -11.48
N THR A 155 14.05 37.64 -11.10
CA THR A 155 14.39 36.29 -10.63
C THR A 155 13.54 35.22 -11.33
N ILE A 156 14.18 34.15 -11.78
CA ILE A 156 13.53 32.91 -12.24
C ILE A 156 13.79 31.82 -11.21
N VAL A 157 12.72 31.20 -10.70
CA VAL A 157 12.80 30.09 -9.76
C VAL A 157 12.41 28.80 -10.48
N VAL A 158 13.37 27.89 -10.66
CA VAL A 158 13.17 26.59 -11.31
C VAL A 158 12.82 25.55 -10.26
N VAL A 159 11.56 25.13 -10.25
CA VAL A 159 11.02 24.17 -9.29
C VAL A 159 11.09 22.77 -9.90
N GLU A 160 12.07 21.99 -9.45
CA GLU A 160 12.24 20.61 -9.87
C GLU A 160 12.75 19.70 -8.75
N GLU A 161 12.36 18.42 -8.80
CA GLU A 161 12.89 17.35 -7.94
C GLU A 161 14.09 16.65 -8.61
N LYS A 162 14.89 15.89 -7.84
CA LYS A 162 16.11 15.21 -8.30
C LYS A 162 17.20 16.19 -8.77
N GLY A 163 18.10 15.79 -9.66
CA GLY A 163 19.18 16.66 -10.16
C GLY A 163 18.68 17.86 -10.97
N PRO A 164 19.53 18.86 -11.24
CA PRO A 164 19.18 20.11 -11.93
C PRO A 164 18.98 19.94 -13.45
N PHE A 165 17.95 19.20 -13.88
CA PHE A 165 17.74 18.89 -15.30
C PHE A 165 17.15 20.07 -16.10
N THR A 166 16.19 20.76 -15.50
CA THR A 166 15.50 21.92 -16.07
C THR A 166 16.33 23.18 -15.82
N GLU A 167 16.90 23.30 -14.62
CA GLU A 167 17.72 24.44 -14.20
C GLU A 167 18.94 24.61 -15.11
N ASP A 168 19.64 23.51 -15.43
CA ASP A 168 20.81 23.56 -16.31
C ASP A 168 20.44 24.03 -17.71
N GLN A 169 19.33 23.55 -18.27
CA GLN A 169 18.84 24.00 -19.58
C GLN A 169 18.47 25.49 -19.57
N VAL A 170 17.78 25.97 -18.53
CA VAL A 170 17.41 27.38 -18.38
C VAL A 170 18.66 28.26 -18.34
N LYS A 171 19.66 27.89 -17.55
CA LYS A 171 20.94 28.61 -17.46
C LYS A 171 21.65 28.68 -18.82
N VAL A 172 21.72 27.56 -19.53
CA VAL A 172 22.32 27.49 -20.88
C VAL A 172 21.54 28.37 -21.87
N ILE A 173 20.21 28.28 -21.89
CA ILE A 173 19.36 29.09 -22.78
C ILE A 173 19.59 30.59 -22.56
N LEU A 174 19.62 31.04 -21.30
CA LEU A 174 19.84 32.45 -20.97
C LEU A 174 21.24 32.92 -21.39
N HIS A 175 22.26 32.12 -21.12
CA HIS A 175 23.64 32.43 -21.52
C HIS A 175 23.80 32.49 -23.03
N ASP A 176 23.23 31.53 -23.77
CA ASP A 176 23.32 31.49 -25.22
C ASP A 176 22.52 32.63 -25.86
N ALA A 177 21.34 32.96 -25.33
CA ALA A 177 20.55 34.10 -25.78
C ALA A 177 21.27 35.44 -25.56
N ALA A 178 21.98 35.59 -24.43
CA ALA A 178 22.85 36.73 -24.19
C ALA A 178 24.02 36.79 -25.20
N GLY A 179 24.68 35.65 -25.47
CA GLY A 179 25.75 35.55 -26.45
C GLY A 179 25.32 35.88 -27.89
N ARG A 180 24.04 35.63 -28.23
CA ARG A 180 23.43 36.00 -29.51
C ARG A 180 22.85 37.42 -29.56
N GLY A 181 22.88 38.16 -28.45
CA GLY A 181 22.33 39.52 -28.36
C GLY A 181 20.81 39.61 -28.26
N GLU A 182 20.13 38.51 -27.94
CA GLU A 182 18.67 38.45 -27.74
C GLU A 182 18.25 38.94 -26.34
N LEU A 183 19.19 38.87 -25.39
CA LEU A 183 19.10 39.38 -24.03
C LEU A 183 20.31 40.25 -23.71
N ASP A 184 20.13 41.26 -22.86
CA ASP A 184 21.23 42.08 -22.35
C ASP A 184 21.97 41.30 -21.24
N PRO A 185 23.28 40.97 -21.42
CA PRO A 185 24.06 40.26 -20.41
C PRO A 185 24.08 40.96 -19.04
N ALA A 186 23.94 42.30 -19.01
CA ALA A 186 23.91 43.08 -17.77
C ALA A 186 22.57 43.02 -17.03
N ARG A 187 21.53 42.45 -17.65
CA ARG A 187 20.16 42.39 -17.12
C ARG A 187 19.57 40.97 -17.14
N LEU A 188 20.42 39.95 -17.10
CA LEU A 188 19.95 38.58 -16.98
C LEU A 188 19.28 38.36 -15.61
N PRO A 189 18.13 37.68 -15.55
CA PRO A 189 17.49 37.36 -14.29
C PRO A 189 18.36 36.40 -13.49
N ARG A 190 18.29 36.50 -12.17
CA ARG A 190 18.89 35.52 -11.26
C ARG A 190 18.12 34.20 -11.37
N VAL A 191 18.83 33.08 -11.59
CA VAL A 191 18.21 31.75 -11.59
C VAL A 191 18.42 31.07 -10.23
N ILE A 192 17.33 30.72 -9.56
CA ILE A 192 17.31 29.95 -8.32
C ILE A 192 16.76 28.55 -8.64
N GLY A 193 17.43 27.50 -8.17
CA GLY A 193 16.98 26.11 -8.36
C GLY A 193 17.43 25.25 -7.19
N LYS A 194 18.52 24.49 -7.33
CA LYS A 194 19.06 23.67 -6.23
C LYS A 194 19.69 24.48 -5.11
N HIS A 195 20.18 25.68 -5.41
CA HIS A 195 20.81 26.55 -4.43
C HIS A 195 20.24 27.97 -4.51
N PHE A 196 20.21 28.65 -3.36
CA PHE A 196 19.98 30.08 -3.27
C PHE A 196 21.25 30.87 -3.65
N ALA A 197 21.12 32.19 -3.74
CA ALA A 197 22.20 33.09 -4.12
C ALA A 197 23.39 33.10 -3.13
N ASP A 198 23.14 32.77 -1.87
CA ASP A 198 24.15 32.66 -0.82
C ASP A 198 24.83 31.27 -0.77
N GLY A 199 24.46 30.37 -1.67
CA GLY A 199 24.98 29.00 -1.75
C GLY A 199 24.28 28.02 -0.82
N SER A 200 23.27 28.44 -0.05
CA SER A 200 22.46 27.51 0.76
C SER A 200 21.54 26.65 -0.12
N ASP A 201 21.20 25.45 0.37
CA ASP A 201 20.33 24.52 -0.33
C ASP A 201 18.90 25.09 -0.46
N CYS A 202 18.30 24.94 -1.64
CA CYS A 202 16.93 25.34 -1.93
C CYS A 202 16.04 24.11 -2.15
N PHE A 203 15.99 23.56 -3.37
CA PHE A 203 15.25 22.32 -3.65
C PHE A 203 16.14 21.08 -3.55
N PRO A 204 15.66 20.00 -2.90
CA PRO A 204 16.51 18.85 -2.65
C PRO A 204 16.88 18.11 -3.94
N ALA A 205 18.18 17.85 -4.13
CA ALA A 205 18.67 17.03 -5.23
C ALA A 205 18.39 15.52 -5.02
N SER A 206 18.03 15.13 -3.79
CA SER A 206 17.67 13.77 -3.40
C SER A 206 16.21 13.70 -2.94
N ARG A 207 15.63 12.48 -2.86
CA ARG A 207 14.22 12.26 -2.48
C ARG A 207 13.25 12.95 -3.46
N GLY A 208 12.03 13.26 -3.03
CA GLY A 208 11.01 13.96 -3.83
C GLY A 208 10.62 15.28 -3.18
N LEU A 209 9.78 16.04 -3.89
CA LEU A 209 9.29 17.36 -3.45
C LEU A 209 7.84 17.27 -2.96
N SER A 210 7.43 18.18 -2.07
CA SER A 210 6.05 18.31 -1.59
C SER A 210 5.61 19.79 -1.52
N PRO A 211 4.29 20.08 -1.51
CA PRO A 211 3.79 21.44 -1.31
C PRO A 211 4.30 22.11 -0.03
N SER A 212 4.39 21.38 1.09
CA SER A 212 4.88 21.94 2.37
C SER A 212 6.37 22.25 2.34
N GLN A 213 7.18 21.43 1.67
CA GLN A 213 8.58 21.77 1.43
C GLN A 213 8.70 23.06 0.62
N LEU A 214 7.86 23.24 -0.40
CA LEU A 214 7.82 24.49 -1.17
C LEU A 214 7.42 25.69 -0.31
N ILE A 215 6.41 25.56 0.56
CA ILE A 215 5.99 26.60 1.49
C ILE A 215 7.14 27.01 2.41
N GLY A 216 7.81 26.03 3.05
CA GLY A 216 8.93 26.28 3.95
C GLY A 216 10.14 26.90 3.24
N THR A 217 10.52 26.38 2.06
CA THR A 217 11.69 26.86 1.30
C THR A 217 11.46 28.22 0.66
N LEU A 218 10.29 28.45 0.04
CA LEU A 218 10.02 29.67 -0.71
C LEU A 218 9.42 30.79 0.15
N GLY A 219 8.86 30.48 1.32
CA GLY A 219 8.12 31.44 2.12
C GLY A 219 8.93 32.70 2.47
N GLY A 220 10.20 32.55 2.84
CA GLY A 220 11.07 33.70 3.15
C GLY A 220 11.41 34.59 1.95
N LEU A 221 11.48 34.01 0.73
CA LEU A 221 11.62 34.79 -0.51
C LEU A 221 10.30 35.49 -0.84
N LEU A 222 9.19 34.76 -0.79
CA LEU A 222 7.88 35.26 -1.19
C LEU A 222 7.34 36.31 -0.22
N SER A 223 7.62 36.24 1.08
CA SER A 223 7.21 37.26 2.04
C SER A 223 7.88 38.61 1.79
N ARG A 224 9.13 38.60 1.29
CA ARG A 224 9.86 39.83 0.93
C ARG A 224 9.37 40.45 -0.37
N GLU A 225 9.09 39.62 -1.37
CA GLU A 225 8.65 40.08 -2.70
C GLU A 225 7.16 40.46 -2.73
N PHE A 226 6.36 39.92 -1.81
CA PHE A 226 4.92 40.18 -1.68
C PHE A 226 4.54 40.62 -0.25
N PRO A 227 4.93 41.85 0.16
CA PRO A 227 4.75 42.33 1.54
C PRO A 227 3.28 42.37 1.99
N ASP A 228 2.33 42.59 1.08
CA ASP A 228 0.89 42.57 1.39
C ASP A 228 0.37 41.18 1.82
N LEU A 229 1.09 40.11 1.44
CA LEU A 229 0.76 38.73 1.80
C LEU A 229 1.72 38.13 2.84
N ALA A 230 2.72 38.90 3.31
CA ALA A 230 3.74 38.42 4.23
C ALA A 230 3.16 37.77 5.49
N ALA A 231 2.14 38.38 6.10
CA ALA A 231 1.49 37.83 7.31
C ALA A 231 0.88 36.44 7.08
N ARG A 232 0.27 36.21 5.90
CA ARG A 232 -0.28 34.92 5.51
C ARG A 232 0.84 33.91 5.25
N ILE A 233 1.85 34.30 4.46
CA ILE A 233 2.99 33.45 4.11
C ILE A 233 3.73 32.98 5.36
N GLU A 234 4.04 33.90 6.28
CA GLU A 234 4.70 33.58 7.55
C GLU A 234 3.81 32.73 8.46
N GLY A 235 2.49 32.88 8.38
CA GLY A 235 1.53 32.01 9.07
C GLY A 235 1.63 30.56 8.60
N GLU A 236 1.65 30.35 7.29
CA GLU A 236 1.81 29.01 6.68
C GLU A 236 3.17 28.37 6.99
N MET A 237 4.24 29.18 7.03
CA MET A 237 5.56 28.72 7.46
C MET A 237 5.55 28.26 8.92
N ARG A 238 4.99 29.08 9.83
CA ARG A 238 4.87 28.73 11.26
C ARG A 238 4.04 27.46 11.47
N LEU A 239 2.96 27.29 10.74
CA LEU A 239 2.15 26.06 10.79
C LEU A 239 2.98 24.83 10.39
N THR A 240 3.76 24.94 9.30
CA THR A 240 4.65 23.84 8.85
C THR A 240 5.70 23.51 9.92
N GLU A 241 6.29 24.52 10.56
CA GLU A 241 7.25 24.34 11.66
C GLU A 241 6.61 23.70 12.90
N GLU A 242 5.41 24.12 13.28
CA GLU A 242 4.66 23.56 14.40
C GLU A 242 4.36 22.07 14.16
N ILE A 243 3.84 21.74 12.98
CA ILE A 243 3.49 20.37 12.60
C ILE A 243 4.70 19.45 12.63
N ALA A 244 5.89 19.92 12.24
CA ALA A 244 7.13 19.15 12.32
C ALA A 244 7.48 18.70 13.75
N THR A 245 6.89 19.32 14.78
CA THR A 245 7.07 18.96 16.20
C THR A 245 6.12 17.87 16.69
N TYR A 246 5.07 17.51 15.93
CA TYR A 246 4.06 16.55 16.37
C TYR A 246 4.66 15.17 16.58
N ARG A 247 4.38 14.56 17.73
CA ARG A 247 4.87 13.23 18.11
C ARG A 247 3.74 12.41 18.68
N VAL A 248 3.55 11.22 18.13
CA VAL A 248 2.61 10.22 18.63
C VAL A 248 3.40 8.94 18.86
N ASN A 249 3.28 8.35 20.05
CA ASN A 249 3.94 7.08 20.34
C ASN A 249 3.19 5.95 19.64
N SER A 250 3.51 5.74 18.36
CA SER A 250 2.86 4.75 17.51
C SER A 250 3.83 3.62 17.14
N PRO A 251 3.46 2.35 17.38
CA PRO A 251 4.28 1.21 16.95
C PRO A 251 4.56 1.19 15.45
N ALA A 252 5.61 0.46 15.08
CA ALA A 252 5.90 0.16 13.69
C ALA A 252 4.85 -0.80 13.11
N ARG A 253 4.37 -0.52 11.89
CA ARG A 253 3.62 -1.48 11.07
C ARG A 253 4.51 -1.96 9.92
N ALA A 254 5.35 -2.94 10.22
CA ALA A 254 6.23 -3.53 9.21
C ALA A 254 5.42 -4.33 8.17
N ALA A 255 5.84 -4.27 6.90
CA ALA A 255 5.16 -5.00 5.84
C ALA A 255 5.39 -6.51 6.01
N THR A 256 4.34 -7.32 6.15
CA THR A 256 4.47 -8.79 6.28
C THR A 256 3.53 -9.56 5.34
N PHE A 257 3.84 -10.83 5.12
CA PHE A 257 3.07 -11.70 4.24
C PHE A 257 1.60 -11.79 4.64
N CYS A 258 0.75 -11.98 3.63
CA CYS A 258 -0.67 -12.27 3.85
C CYS A 258 -0.84 -13.59 4.62
N ALA A 259 -1.94 -13.73 5.37
CA ALA A 259 -2.29 -15.01 5.99
C ALA A 259 -2.33 -16.13 4.94
N GLY A 260 -1.64 -17.24 5.22
CA GLY A 260 -1.48 -18.40 4.34
C GLY A 260 -0.55 -18.23 3.13
N CYS A 261 0.26 -17.17 3.07
CA CYS A 261 1.19 -16.96 1.96
C CYS A 261 2.20 -18.13 1.82
N PRO A 262 2.33 -18.75 0.63
CA PRO A 262 3.25 -19.87 0.43
C PRO A 262 4.73 -19.48 0.52
N HIS A 263 5.09 -18.23 0.20
CA HIS A 263 6.47 -17.78 0.28
C HIS A 263 7.01 -17.82 1.71
N ARG A 264 6.13 -17.66 2.69
CA ARG A 264 6.50 -17.77 4.10
C ARG A 264 7.01 -19.15 4.46
N ASP A 265 6.40 -20.20 3.89
CA ASP A 265 6.83 -21.59 4.10
C ASP A 265 8.30 -21.74 3.64
N THR A 266 8.66 -21.17 2.48
CA THR A 266 10.05 -21.11 1.99
C THR A 266 10.98 -20.34 2.92
N GLY A 267 10.56 -19.17 3.41
CA GLY A 267 11.38 -18.35 4.30
C GLY A 267 11.69 -19.05 5.62
N ASN A 268 10.66 -19.61 6.26
CA ASN A 268 10.80 -20.35 7.50
C ASN A 268 11.72 -21.57 7.33
N LEU A 269 11.48 -22.35 6.28
CA LEU A 269 12.33 -23.48 5.96
C LEU A 269 13.79 -23.08 5.82
N LEU A 270 14.07 -22.01 5.08
CA LEU A 270 15.43 -21.55 4.86
C LEU A 270 16.09 -20.99 6.12
N MET A 271 15.34 -20.35 7.02
CA MET A 271 15.90 -19.93 8.31
C MET A 271 16.37 -21.13 9.13
N ASP A 272 15.56 -22.19 9.18
CA ASP A 272 15.94 -23.40 9.91
C ASP A 272 17.13 -24.09 9.24
N ILE A 273 17.11 -24.26 7.91
CA ILE A 273 18.24 -24.85 7.18
C ILE A 273 19.53 -24.03 7.40
N ILE A 274 19.48 -22.70 7.34
CA ILE A 274 20.64 -21.84 7.58
C ILE A 274 21.17 -22.03 9.02
N ALA A 275 20.27 -22.18 10.00
CA ALA A 275 20.66 -22.42 11.39
C ALA A 275 21.30 -23.82 11.55
N ASP A 276 20.72 -24.83 10.92
CA ASP A 276 21.14 -26.23 11.02
C ASP A 276 22.49 -26.46 10.32
N VAL A 277 22.66 -26.00 9.09
CA VAL A 277 23.90 -26.24 8.31
C VAL A 277 25.11 -25.46 8.85
N ARG A 278 24.91 -24.48 9.73
CA ARG A 278 25.98 -23.80 10.46
C ARG A 278 26.50 -24.60 11.66
N GLN A 279 25.80 -25.67 12.07
CA GLN A 279 26.21 -26.50 13.20
C GLN A 279 27.05 -27.70 12.73
N PRO A 280 28.30 -27.86 13.21
CA PRO A 280 29.14 -29.01 12.86
C PRO A 280 28.49 -30.37 13.13
N ASP A 281 27.79 -30.50 14.26
CA ASP A 281 27.15 -31.77 14.66
C ASP A 281 26.00 -32.15 13.72
N TYR A 282 25.20 -31.17 13.29
CA TYR A 282 24.14 -31.38 12.30
C TYR A 282 24.74 -31.80 10.96
N MET A 283 25.76 -31.08 10.49
CA MET A 283 26.46 -31.39 9.24
C MET A 283 27.07 -32.81 9.26
N SER A 284 27.65 -33.22 10.39
CA SER A 284 28.25 -34.55 10.54
C SER A 284 27.18 -35.64 10.50
N SER A 285 26.09 -35.46 11.23
CA SER A 285 25.01 -36.44 11.35
C SER A 285 24.11 -36.55 10.11
N HIS A 286 23.89 -35.46 9.38
CA HIS A 286 22.93 -35.41 8.26
C HIS A 286 23.60 -35.34 6.89
N HIS A 287 24.84 -34.85 6.81
CA HIS A 287 25.54 -34.64 5.53
C HIS A 287 26.93 -35.28 5.46
N GLY A 288 27.39 -35.97 6.52
CA GLY A 288 28.66 -36.70 6.52
C GLY A 288 29.90 -35.81 6.42
N THR A 289 29.80 -34.54 6.83
CA THR A 289 30.89 -33.56 6.84
C THR A 289 30.84 -32.76 8.14
N ASP A 290 31.95 -32.50 8.80
CA ASP A 290 32.01 -31.64 9.99
C ASP A 290 32.07 -30.15 9.66
N ARG A 291 32.32 -29.80 8.39
CA ARG A 291 32.45 -28.42 7.92
C ARG A 291 31.10 -27.70 7.92
N PRO A 292 30.93 -26.64 8.74
CA PRO A 292 29.76 -25.76 8.67
C PRO A 292 29.63 -25.11 7.29
N GLN A 293 28.39 -24.94 6.85
CA GLN A 293 28.06 -24.18 5.66
C GLN A 293 27.44 -22.85 6.06
N ASP A 294 27.55 -21.89 5.14
CA ASP A 294 26.89 -20.61 5.24
C ASP A 294 26.38 -20.18 3.87
N LEU A 295 25.29 -19.40 3.85
CA LEU A 295 24.53 -19.09 2.64
C LEU A 295 24.54 -17.59 2.36
N VAL A 296 24.80 -17.23 1.10
CA VAL A 296 24.45 -15.91 0.56
C VAL A 296 23.17 -16.06 -0.25
N VAL A 297 22.11 -15.39 0.22
CA VAL A 297 20.78 -15.39 -0.39
C VAL A 297 20.58 -14.08 -1.16
N HIS A 298 20.37 -14.19 -2.48
CA HIS A 298 20.13 -13.09 -3.40
C HIS A 298 18.64 -12.95 -3.74
N GLY A 299 18.22 -11.70 -3.93
CA GLY A 299 16.82 -11.33 -4.07
C GLY A 299 16.41 -10.79 -5.41
N ASP A 300 15.09 -10.81 -5.61
CA ASP A 300 14.39 -10.11 -6.69
C ASP A 300 13.15 -9.37 -6.16
N ILE A 301 12.55 -8.52 -6.99
CA ILE A 301 11.31 -7.83 -6.63
C ILE A 301 10.10 -8.76 -6.75
N GLY A 302 9.41 -8.99 -5.64
CA GLY A 302 8.21 -9.83 -5.53
C GLY A 302 7.73 -9.94 -4.07
N CYS A 303 6.70 -10.75 -3.78
CA CYS A 303 6.19 -10.85 -2.40
C CYS A 303 7.28 -11.30 -1.40
N TYR A 304 8.27 -12.07 -1.84
CA TYR A 304 9.42 -12.51 -1.05
C TYR A 304 10.43 -11.38 -0.77
N SER A 305 10.29 -10.20 -1.39
CA SER A 305 11.06 -9.00 -1.00
C SER A 305 10.85 -8.60 0.44
N MET A 306 9.76 -9.04 1.06
CA MET A 306 9.45 -8.82 2.46
C MET A 306 10.41 -9.53 3.42
N PHE A 307 11.27 -10.41 2.91
CA PHE A 307 12.40 -10.96 3.65
C PHE A 307 13.53 -9.94 3.89
N SER A 308 13.59 -8.82 3.16
CA SER A 308 14.65 -7.81 3.31
C SER A 308 14.55 -7.07 4.65
N GLY A 309 15.15 -7.62 5.71
CA GLY A 309 15.28 -6.99 7.03
C GLY A 309 13.98 -6.85 7.84
N ILE A 310 12.82 -7.07 7.23
CA ILE A 310 11.50 -6.98 7.89
C ILE A 310 11.14 -8.31 8.58
N TRP A 311 11.54 -9.44 8.00
CA TRP A 311 11.30 -10.77 8.56
C TRP A 311 12.58 -11.33 9.19
N ASP A 312 13.62 -11.52 8.38
CA ASP A 312 14.94 -11.96 8.85
C ASP A 312 16.00 -11.57 7.82
N SER A 313 17.05 -10.87 8.24
CA SER A 313 18.09 -10.36 7.35
C SER A 313 18.92 -11.47 6.67
N ARG A 314 18.91 -12.71 7.18
CA ARG A 314 19.62 -13.86 6.59
C ARG A 314 18.97 -14.36 5.31
N LEU A 315 17.71 -14.00 5.06
CA LEU A 315 16.95 -14.47 3.90
C LEU A 315 17.12 -13.58 2.67
N MET A 316 17.81 -12.44 2.79
CA MET A 316 17.93 -11.48 1.69
C MET A 316 19.12 -10.53 1.89
N HIS A 317 20.25 -10.80 1.23
CA HIS A 317 21.49 -10.03 1.39
C HIS A 317 21.64 -8.91 0.35
N ASP A 318 21.01 -9.06 -0.82
CA ASP A 318 20.90 -8.00 -1.82
C ASP A 318 19.56 -8.04 -2.57
N MET A 319 19.06 -6.85 -2.94
CA MET A 319 17.88 -6.66 -3.77
C MET A 319 17.79 -5.20 -4.24
N SER A 320 17.65 -4.98 -5.54
CA SER A 320 17.59 -3.63 -6.12
C SER A 320 16.67 -3.50 -7.34
N ALA A 321 16.53 -4.56 -8.14
CA ALA A 321 15.74 -4.56 -9.37
C ALA A 321 15.21 -5.97 -9.69
N MET A 322 14.25 -6.05 -10.62
CA MET A 322 13.75 -7.32 -11.15
C MET A 322 14.79 -8.02 -12.05
N GLY A 323 15.08 -9.29 -11.78
CA GLY A 323 16.10 -10.10 -12.43
C GLY A 323 17.52 -9.90 -11.89
N GLN A 324 17.73 -9.12 -10.83
CA GLN A 324 19.05 -8.83 -10.29
C GLN A 324 19.65 -10.03 -9.55
N GLY A 325 18.84 -10.80 -8.83
CA GLY A 325 19.33 -11.85 -7.93
C GLY A 325 20.20 -12.89 -8.65
N LEU A 326 19.80 -13.30 -9.85
CA LEU A 326 20.57 -14.26 -10.68
C LEU A 326 21.93 -13.69 -11.12
N GLY A 327 21.96 -12.42 -11.56
CA GLY A 327 23.19 -11.75 -11.98
C GLY A 327 24.15 -11.52 -10.81
N ALA A 328 23.62 -11.11 -9.65
CA ALA A 328 24.42 -10.95 -8.44
C ALA A 328 25.01 -12.29 -7.98
N ALA A 329 24.23 -13.37 -7.98
CA ALA A 329 24.72 -14.70 -7.67
C ALA A 329 25.80 -15.17 -8.66
N ALA A 330 25.63 -14.92 -9.95
CA ALA A 330 26.61 -15.26 -10.98
C ALA A 330 27.94 -14.52 -10.79
N GLY A 331 27.87 -13.21 -10.48
CA GLY A 331 29.02 -12.35 -10.23
C GLY A 331 29.75 -12.67 -8.93
N LEU A 332 29.02 -13.08 -7.88
CA LEU A 332 29.59 -13.43 -6.58
C LEU A 332 30.14 -14.86 -6.54
N ALA A 333 29.58 -15.78 -7.33
CA ALA A 333 29.97 -17.20 -7.36
C ALA A 333 31.48 -17.49 -7.46
N PRO A 334 32.31 -16.77 -8.26
CA PRO A 334 33.75 -16.98 -8.30
C PRO A 334 34.53 -16.37 -7.12
N LEU A 335 33.89 -15.57 -6.26
CA LEU A 335 34.56 -14.77 -5.23
C LEU A 335 34.41 -15.34 -3.81
N VAL A 336 33.41 -16.21 -3.58
CA VAL A 336 33.09 -16.73 -2.24
C VAL A 336 32.92 -18.23 -2.23
N VAL A 337 33.24 -18.85 -1.10
CA VAL A 337 33.05 -20.29 -0.86
C VAL A 337 31.67 -20.64 -0.30
N ASN A 338 30.94 -19.64 0.20
CA ASN A 338 29.58 -19.79 0.72
C ASN A 338 28.67 -20.43 -0.34
N LYS A 339 27.72 -21.24 0.12
CA LYS A 339 26.62 -21.70 -0.71
C LYS A 339 25.75 -20.50 -1.08
N ARG A 340 25.08 -20.58 -2.24
CA ARG A 340 24.32 -19.45 -2.79
C ARG A 340 22.91 -19.87 -3.12
N ALA A 341 21.95 -19.05 -2.71
CA ALA A 341 20.55 -19.21 -3.06
C ALA A 341 20.03 -17.95 -3.76
N VAL A 342 19.13 -18.12 -4.73
CA VAL A 342 18.42 -17.02 -5.39
C VAL A 342 16.94 -17.24 -5.24
N MET A 343 16.19 -16.23 -4.78
CA MET A 343 14.72 -16.27 -4.77
C MET A 343 14.17 -15.41 -5.91
N ILE A 344 13.37 -16.02 -6.78
CA ILE A 344 12.73 -15.34 -7.92
C ILE A 344 11.29 -15.81 -8.05
N GLY A 345 10.34 -14.89 -8.24
CA GLY A 345 8.93 -15.23 -8.49
C GLY A 345 8.70 -15.69 -9.92
N ASP A 346 7.61 -16.42 -10.17
CA ASP A 346 7.20 -16.86 -11.52
C ASP A 346 7.17 -15.74 -12.56
N SER A 347 6.58 -14.60 -12.21
CA SER A 347 6.44 -13.45 -13.11
C SER A 347 7.79 -12.84 -13.44
N THR A 348 8.69 -12.72 -12.45
CA THR A 348 10.05 -12.21 -12.61
C THR A 348 10.92 -13.18 -13.41
N PHE A 349 10.71 -14.49 -13.21
CA PHE A 349 11.35 -15.53 -14.02
C PHE A 349 11.07 -15.35 -15.51
N PHE A 350 9.80 -15.18 -15.90
CA PHE A 350 9.45 -14.94 -17.30
C PHE A 350 9.91 -13.58 -17.84
N HIS A 351 9.98 -12.55 -16.98
CA HIS A 351 10.37 -11.20 -17.40
C HIS A 351 11.88 -11.10 -17.70
N THR A 352 12.74 -11.47 -16.75
CA THR A 352 14.20 -11.31 -16.86
C THR A 352 15.00 -12.53 -16.38
N GLY A 353 14.37 -13.50 -15.72
CA GLY A 353 15.09 -14.63 -15.12
C GLY A 353 15.64 -15.66 -16.12
N LEU A 354 15.03 -15.80 -17.30
CA LEU A 354 15.44 -16.78 -18.32
C LEU A 354 16.91 -16.65 -18.72
N ALA A 355 17.36 -15.42 -19.03
CA ALA A 355 18.73 -15.15 -19.43
C ALA A 355 19.73 -15.43 -18.29
N GLY A 356 19.37 -15.08 -17.05
CA GLY A 356 20.22 -15.34 -15.87
C GLY A 356 20.40 -16.83 -15.59
N ILE A 357 19.34 -17.63 -15.69
CA ILE A 357 19.44 -19.10 -15.53
C ILE A 357 20.30 -19.71 -16.64
N SER A 358 20.15 -19.24 -17.88
CA SER A 358 21.00 -19.67 -19.00
C SER A 358 22.48 -19.41 -18.75
N ASP A 359 22.82 -18.23 -18.23
CA ASP A 359 24.20 -17.85 -17.92
C ASP A 359 24.81 -18.72 -16.81
N LEU A 360 24.08 -18.88 -15.70
CA LEU A 360 24.49 -19.75 -14.59
C LEU A 360 24.74 -21.19 -15.04
N ALA A 361 23.87 -21.72 -15.90
CA ALA A 361 23.99 -23.07 -16.46
C ALA A 361 25.23 -23.19 -17.35
N ARG A 362 25.43 -22.24 -18.28
CA ARG A 362 26.55 -22.24 -19.22
C ARG A 362 27.91 -22.21 -18.51
N HIS A 363 27.97 -21.54 -17.36
CA HIS A 363 29.19 -21.39 -16.57
C HIS A 363 29.29 -22.34 -15.38
N GLY A 364 28.32 -23.25 -15.18
CA GLY A 364 28.33 -24.24 -14.10
C GLY A 364 28.42 -23.63 -12.70
N LYS A 365 27.83 -22.45 -12.48
CA LYS A 365 27.95 -21.73 -11.20
C LYS A 365 27.19 -22.46 -10.09
N ASP A 366 27.82 -22.64 -8.93
CA ASP A 366 27.21 -23.29 -7.76
C ASP A 366 26.11 -22.42 -7.12
N VAL A 367 24.87 -22.52 -7.62
CA VAL A 367 23.73 -21.69 -7.19
C VAL A 367 22.48 -22.56 -7.10
N LEU A 368 21.72 -22.41 -6.01
CA LEU A 368 20.37 -22.97 -5.86
C LEU A 368 19.32 -21.89 -6.16
N VAL A 369 18.54 -22.06 -7.21
CA VAL A 369 17.49 -21.11 -7.59
C VAL A 369 16.14 -21.61 -7.10
N PHE A 370 15.44 -20.79 -6.32
CA PHE A 370 14.04 -20.98 -5.96
C PHE A 370 13.16 -20.16 -6.89
N ILE A 371 12.44 -20.83 -7.78
CA ILE A 371 11.35 -20.22 -8.55
C ILE A 371 10.07 -20.38 -7.71
N LEU A 372 9.61 -19.27 -7.15
CA LEU A 372 8.46 -19.20 -6.26
C LEU A 372 7.19 -19.00 -7.09
N ASP A 373 6.56 -20.11 -7.49
CA ASP A 373 5.37 -20.14 -8.34
C ASP A 373 4.09 -20.09 -7.51
N ASN A 374 3.49 -18.89 -7.48
CA ASN A 374 2.20 -18.64 -6.81
C ASN A 374 1.05 -18.40 -7.79
N ASP A 375 1.29 -18.64 -9.08
CA ASP A 375 0.30 -18.56 -10.16
C ASP A 375 -0.34 -17.16 -10.35
N THR A 376 0.33 -16.07 -9.94
CA THR A 376 -0.16 -14.70 -10.12
C THR A 376 0.89 -13.62 -9.87
N THR A 377 0.85 -12.51 -10.63
CA THR A 377 1.66 -11.32 -10.31
C THR A 377 1.05 -10.57 -9.13
N ALA A 378 1.28 -11.07 -7.91
CA ALA A 378 0.55 -10.69 -6.71
C ALA A 378 0.67 -9.20 -6.34
N MET A 379 1.89 -8.69 -6.18
CA MET A 379 2.14 -7.32 -5.68
C MET A 379 1.55 -6.22 -6.56
N THR A 380 1.40 -6.46 -7.87
CA THR A 380 0.97 -5.44 -8.83
C THR A 380 -0.52 -5.51 -9.16
N GLY A 381 -1.32 -6.29 -8.44
CA GLY A 381 -2.78 -6.37 -8.65
C GLY A 381 -3.30 -7.74 -9.08
N GLN A 382 -2.51 -8.80 -8.92
CA GLN A 382 -2.88 -10.18 -9.22
C GLN A 382 -3.20 -10.42 -10.71
N HIS A 383 -2.36 -9.88 -11.58
CA HIS A 383 -2.42 -10.12 -13.02
C HIS A 383 -2.09 -11.57 -13.38
N PRO A 384 -2.58 -12.07 -14.53
CA PRO A 384 -2.14 -13.36 -15.05
C PRO A 384 -0.65 -13.30 -15.41
N THR A 385 0.05 -14.40 -15.20
CA THR A 385 1.46 -14.60 -15.57
C THR A 385 1.52 -15.42 -16.86
N PRO A 386 2.66 -15.46 -17.56
CA PRO A 386 2.82 -16.33 -18.73
C PRO A 386 2.58 -17.83 -18.44
N GLY A 387 2.55 -18.24 -17.16
CA GLY A 387 2.13 -19.58 -16.76
C GLY A 387 0.62 -19.83 -16.81
N ASN A 388 -0.19 -18.79 -16.98
CA ASN A 388 -1.65 -18.89 -17.11
C ASN A 388 -2.10 -19.12 -18.57
N ASP A 389 -3.29 -19.69 -18.72
CA ASP A 389 -3.95 -19.96 -20.00
C ASP A 389 -4.75 -18.76 -20.54
N THR A 390 -4.63 -17.60 -19.91
CA THR A 390 -5.31 -16.36 -20.30
C THR A 390 -4.36 -15.18 -20.26
N ASP A 391 -4.46 -14.28 -21.22
CA ASP A 391 -3.73 -13.01 -21.22
C ASP A 391 -4.40 -11.94 -20.33
N LEU A 392 -3.77 -10.76 -20.27
CA LEU A 392 -4.27 -9.61 -19.50
C LEU A 392 -5.68 -9.15 -19.90
N LEU A 393 -6.11 -9.43 -21.14
CA LEU A 393 -7.43 -9.07 -21.65
C LEU A 393 -8.47 -10.20 -21.46
N GLY A 394 -8.08 -11.29 -20.78
CA GLY A 394 -8.94 -12.45 -20.56
C GLY A 394 -9.11 -13.34 -21.79
N ARG A 395 -8.25 -13.18 -22.81
CA ARG A 395 -8.29 -14.01 -24.02
C ARG A 395 -7.46 -15.28 -23.80
N PRO A 396 -7.83 -16.41 -24.41
CA PRO A 396 -7.02 -17.64 -24.33
C PRO A 396 -5.59 -17.41 -24.83
N ALA A 397 -4.62 -17.90 -24.07
CA ALA A 397 -3.19 -17.83 -24.37
C ALA A 397 -2.52 -19.17 -24.07
N ALA A 398 -1.41 -19.48 -24.73
CA ALA A 398 -0.66 -20.68 -24.46
C ALA A 398 0.12 -20.53 -23.14
N ALA A 399 -0.28 -21.28 -22.12
CA ALA A 399 0.42 -21.34 -20.84
C ALA A 399 1.83 -21.91 -21.01
N GLN A 400 2.83 -21.21 -20.47
CA GLN A 400 4.21 -21.65 -20.46
C GLN A 400 4.53 -22.44 -19.18
N ASP A 401 5.11 -23.62 -19.35
CA ASP A 401 5.50 -24.50 -18.25
C ASP A 401 6.91 -24.17 -17.79
N ILE A 402 7.05 -23.63 -16.57
CA ILE A 402 8.33 -23.21 -15.98
C ILE A 402 9.34 -24.35 -16.00
N GLU A 403 8.94 -25.57 -15.62
CA GLU A 403 9.85 -26.71 -15.54
C GLU A 403 10.40 -27.07 -16.92
N LYS A 404 9.52 -27.16 -17.93
CA LYS A 404 9.93 -27.45 -19.31
C LYS A 404 10.84 -26.36 -19.88
N VAL A 405 10.55 -25.09 -19.59
CA VAL A 405 11.37 -23.96 -20.02
C VAL A 405 12.77 -24.03 -19.38
N VAL A 406 12.85 -24.22 -18.07
CA VAL A 406 14.14 -24.34 -17.36
C VAL A 406 14.94 -25.51 -17.92
N ARG A 407 14.34 -26.71 -18.02
CA ARG A 407 15.02 -27.90 -18.58
C ARG A 407 15.48 -27.69 -20.02
N GLY A 408 14.71 -26.97 -20.82
CA GLY A 408 15.07 -26.64 -22.21
C GLY A 408 16.28 -25.71 -22.30
N ILE A 409 16.42 -24.77 -21.36
CA ILE A 409 17.53 -23.81 -21.30
C ILE A 409 18.80 -24.44 -20.69
N THR A 410 18.65 -25.26 -19.64
CA THR A 410 19.79 -25.79 -18.86
C THR A 410 20.30 -27.15 -19.36
N GLY A 411 19.47 -27.91 -20.07
CA GLY A 411 19.80 -29.28 -20.48
C GLY A 411 19.67 -30.31 -19.34
N PRO A 412 20.00 -31.59 -19.61
CA PRO A 412 19.71 -32.70 -18.69
C PRO A 412 20.60 -32.75 -17.44
N GLY A 413 21.73 -32.03 -17.42
CA GLY A 413 22.71 -32.08 -16.32
C GLY A 413 22.34 -31.25 -15.10
N VAL A 414 21.35 -30.35 -15.20
CA VAL A 414 20.92 -29.48 -14.10
C VAL A 414 19.71 -30.09 -13.39
N PRO A 415 19.79 -30.37 -12.07
CA PRO A 415 18.62 -30.79 -11.30
C PRO A 415 17.54 -29.71 -11.30
N VAL A 416 16.34 -30.08 -11.70
CA VAL A 416 15.13 -29.26 -11.63
C VAL A 416 14.07 -30.09 -10.91
N VAL A 417 13.55 -29.59 -9.80
CA VAL A 417 12.55 -30.29 -8.98
C VAL A 417 11.39 -29.34 -8.65
N THR A 418 10.16 -29.79 -8.90
CA THR A 418 8.94 -29.09 -8.51
C THR A 418 8.42 -29.67 -7.20
N VAL A 419 8.14 -28.81 -6.22
CA VAL A 419 7.68 -29.20 -4.88
C VAL A 419 6.59 -28.25 -4.40
N ASP A 420 5.61 -28.76 -3.64
CA ASP A 420 4.64 -27.96 -2.92
C ASP A 420 5.23 -27.52 -1.57
N PRO A 421 5.39 -26.21 -1.29
CA PRO A 421 5.84 -25.72 0.01
C PRO A 421 4.98 -26.14 1.20
N GLY A 422 3.75 -26.62 0.98
CA GLY A 422 2.91 -27.22 2.02
C GLY A 422 3.33 -28.62 2.47
N ASP A 423 4.15 -29.33 1.70
CA ASP A 423 4.79 -30.59 2.10
C ASP A 423 6.16 -30.28 2.74
N GLU A 424 6.13 -29.93 4.02
CA GLU A 424 7.30 -29.44 4.76
C GLU A 424 8.46 -30.46 4.76
N TYR A 425 8.15 -31.75 4.88
CA TYR A 425 9.15 -32.82 4.89
C TYR A 425 9.85 -32.92 3.53
N LEU A 426 9.08 -33.06 2.44
CA LEU A 426 9.65 -33.19 1.11
C LEU A 426 10.39 -31.91 0.70
N TYR A 427 9.86 -30.75 1.06
CA TYR A 427 10.47 -29.47 0.73
C TYR A 427 11.81 -29.27 1.45
N ARG A 428 11.89 -29.58 2.75
CA ARG A 428 13.15 -29.56 3.50
C ARG A 428 14.18 -30.50 2.88
N LYS A 429 13.82 -31.77 2.74
CA LYS A 429 14.73 -32.79 2.23
C LYS A 429 15.27 -32.42 0.84
N THR A 430 14.38 -32.00 -0.06
CA THR A 430 14.77 -31.57 -1.41
C THR A 430 15.71 -30.37 -1.38
N THR A 431 15.43 -29.40 -0.51
CA THR A 431 16.24 -28.19 -0.39
C THR A 431 17.64 -28.50 0.12
N GLU A 432 17.76 -29.28 1.19
CA GLU A 432 19.06 -29.68 1.75
C GLU A 432 19.87 -30.53 0.75
N ASP A 433 19.24 -31.55 0.14
CA ASP A 433 19.88 -32.43 -0.83
C ASP A 433 20.43 -31.64 -2.04
N LEU A 434 19.69 -30.63 -2.51
CA LEU A 434 20.13 -29.79 -3.63
C LEU A 434 21.13 -28.72 -3.20
N LEU A 435 20.99 -28.13 -2.01
CA LEU A 435 21.92 -27.13 -1.49
C LEU A 435 23.35 -27.70 -1.38
N MET A 436 23.45 -28.96 -0.97
CA MET A 436 24.74 -29.66 -0.79
C MET A 436 25.37 -30.13 -2.09
N ARG A 437 24.65 -30.11 -3.21
CA ARG A 437 25.21 -30.40 -4.55
C ARG A 437 25.91 -29.17 -5.13
N ASP A 438 26.96 -29.43 -5.89
CA ASP A 438 27.65 -28.39 -6.65
C ASP A 438 26.95 -28.12 -7.99
N GLY A 439 27.24 -26.95 -8.59
CA GLY A 439 26.68 -26.52 -9.87
C GLY A 439 25.32 -25.81 -9.76
N LEU A 440 24.63 -25.61 -10.87
CA LEU A 440 23.30 -24.99 -10.86
C LEU A 440 22.24 -26.03 -10.46
N LYS A 441 21.33 -25.65 -9.56
CA LYS A 441 20.17 -26.44 -9.15
C LYS A 441 18.94 -25.53 -9.14
N VAL A 442 17.77 -26.06 -9.46
CA VAL A 442 16.52 -25.29 -9.47
C VAL A 442 15.42 -26.03 -8.72
N ILE A 443 14.79 -25.34 -7.77
CA ILE A 443 13.56 -25.76 -7.10
C ILE A 443 12.43 -24.84 -7.57
N ILE A 444 11.35 -25.44 -8.08
CA ILE A 444 10.11 -24.75 -8.39
C ILE A 444 9.16 -25.00 -7.22
N ALA A 445 9.05 -24.01 -6.34
CA ALA A 445 8.18 -24.01 -5.17
C ALA A 445 6.77 -23.59 -5.61
N LYS A 446 5.92 -24.57 -5.93
CA LYS A 446 4.63 -24.36 -6.59
C LYS A 446 3.46 -24.48 -5.61
N LYS A 447 2.85 -23.35 -5.27
CA LYS A 447 1.62 -23.28 -4.45
C LYS A 447 0.93 -21.95 -4.66
N ALA A 448 -0.36 -21.99 -4.99
CA ALA A 448 -1.14 -20.81 -5.35
C ALA A 448 -1.14 -19.73 -4.25
N CYS A 449 -1.21 -18.46 -4.67
CA CYS A 449 -1.42 -17.34 -3.77
C CYS A 449 -2.69 -17.55 -2.92
N ALA A 450 -2.55 -17.51 -1.59
CA ALA A 450 -3.66 -17.71 -0.65
C ALA A 450 -4.86 -16.77 -0.85
N ILE A 451 -4.63 -15.52 -1.31
CA ILE A 451 -5.72 -14.60 -1.62
C ILE A 451 -6.48 -15.06 -2.87
N LYS A 452 -5.77 -15.49 -3.92
CA LYS A 452 -6.38 -16.00 -5.15
C LYS A 452 -7.18 -17.26 -4.84
N GLU A 453 -6.55 -18.22 -4.16
CA GLU A 453 -7.18 -19.49 -3.76
C GLU A 453 -8.39 -19.25 -2.84
N GLY A 454 -8.26 -18.37 -1.85
CA GLY A 454 -9.36 -17.99 -0.96
C GLY A 454 -10.56 -17.39 -1.70
N ARG A 455 -10.35 -16.60 -2.76
CA ARG A 455 -11.44 -16.08 -3.61
C ARG A 455 -12.11 -17.18 -4.42
N ILE A 456 -11.33 -18.11 -5.00
CA ILE A 456 -11.85 -19.27 -5.73
C ILE A 456 -12.70 -20.14 -4.80
N LYS A 457 -12.16 -20.48 -3.62
CA LYS A 457 -12.87 -21.21 -2.56
C LYS A 457 -14.17 -20.49 -2.19
N LYS A 458 -14.14 -19.19 -1.91
CA LYS A 458 -15.33 -18.40 -1.55
C LYS A 458 -16.38 -18.38 -2.66
N LYS A 459 -15.98 -18.25 -3.93
CA LYS A 459 -16.91 -18.32 -5.07
C LYS A 459 -17.61 -19.68 -5.15
N ARG A 460 -16.85 -20.77 -5.05
CA ARG A 460 -17.39 -22.14 -5.01
C ARG A 460 -18.35 -22.35 -3.83
N LEU A 461 -18.00 -21.86 -2.64
CA LEU A 461 -18.87 -21.95 -1.46
C LEU A 461 -20.16 -21.13 -1.64
N ARG A 462 -20.08 -19.92 -2.23
CA ARG A 462 -21.25 -19.10 -2.55
C ARG A 462 -22.20 -19.79 -3.53
N GLU A 463 -21.67 -20.50 -4.54
CA GLU A 463 -22.49 -21.28 -5.48
C GLU A 463 -23.25 -22.41 -4.76
N VAL A 464 -22.61 -23.08 -3.80
CA VAL A 464 -23.29 -24.07 -2.95
C VAL A 464 -24.40 -23.40 -2.14
N VAL A 465 -24.11 -22.30 -1.44
CA VAL A 465 -25.13 -21.55 -0.66
C VAL A 465 -26.28 -21.07 -1.53
N ARG A 466 -26.02 -20.58 -2.76
CA ARG A 466 -27.09 -20.18 -3.69
C ARG A 466 -28.00 -21.34 -4.07
N ARG A 467 -27.49 -22.57 -4.13
CA ARG A 467 -28.26 -23.77 -4.46
C ARG A 467 -29.01 -24.36 -3.26
N THR A 468 -28.38 -24.40 -2.08
CA THR A 468 -28.91 -25.11 -0.90
C THR A 468 -29.41 -24.19 0.22
N GLY A 469 -29.19 -22.89 0.12
CA GLY A 469 -29.47 -21.90 1.18
C GLY A 469 -28.43 -21.87 2.31
N TYR A 470 -27.53 -22.86 2.39
CA TYR A 470 -26.52 -22.98 3.45
C TYR A 470 -25.34 -23.88 3.03
N LEU A 471 -24.22 -23.83 3.77
CA LEU A 471 -23.09 -24.75 3.60
C LEU A 471 -23.29 -26.03 4.42
N PRO A 472 -23.39 -27.23 3.81
CA PRO A 472 -23.65 -28.49 4.53
C PRO A 472 -22.51 -28.91 5.46
N ALA A 473 -21.27 -28.63 5.07
CA ALA A 473 -20.08 -28.88 5.85
C ALA A 473 -19.09 -27.73 5.68
N GLU A 474 -18.46 -27.35 6.78
CA GLU A 474 -17.45 -26.30 6.81
C GLU A 474 -16.36 -26.70 7.80
N ARG A 475 -15.10 -26.49 7.43
CA ARG A 475 -13.94 -26.84 8.25
C ARG A 475 -13.27 -25.55 8.69
N LYS A 476 -13.00 -25.44 9.99
CA LYS A 476 -12.36 -24.28 10.63
C LYS A 476 -11.18 -24.75 11.47
N ILE A 477 -10.19 -23.88 11.61
CA ILE A 477 -9.17 -24.02 12.65
C ILE A 477 -9.62 -23.17 13.82
N ASN A 478 -9.52 -23.70 15.03
CA ASN A 478 -9.78 -22.99 16.28
C ASN A 478 -8.59 -23.13 17.23
N ILE A 479 -8.46 -22.18 18.16
CA ILE A 479 -7.49 -22.24 19.25
C ILE A 479 -8.28 -22.31 20.55
N THR A 480 -8.10 -23.40 21.30
CA THR A 480 -8.78 -23.59 22.58
C THR A 480 -8.14 -22.73 23.65
N GLU A 481 -8.87 -21.74 24.16
CA GLU A 481 -8.38 -20.75 25.14
C GLU A 481 -7.88 -21.37 26.45
N GLU A 482 -8.50 -22.47 26.87
CA GLU A 482 -8.15 -23.21 28.10
C GLU A 482 -6.76 -23.83 28.01
N VAL A 483 -6.36 -24.28 26.82
CA VAL A 483 -5.07 -24.93 26.55
C VAL A 483 -3.99 -23.92 26.16
N CYS A 484 -4.38 -22.77 25.59
CA CYS A 484 -3.42 -21.77 25.15
C CYS A 484 -2.74 -21.08 26.33
N GLU A 485 -1.41 -21.14 26.39
CA GLU A 485 -0.60 -20.50 27.45
C GLU A 485 0.00 -19.14 27.03
N ASP A 486 -0.36 -18.63 25.85
CA ASP A 486 0.21 -17.38 25.30
C ASP A 486 1.75 -17.42 25.19
N CYS A 487 2.33 -18.59 24.91
CA CYS A 487 3.78 -18.81 24.78
C CYS A 487 4.40 -18.20 23.50
N LEU A 488 3.55 -17.76 22.56
CA LEU A 488 3.87 -17.12 21.28
C LEU A 488 4.60 -18.00 20.27
N GLU A 489 4.77 -19.30 20.51
CA GLU A 489 5.53 -20.15 19.60
C GLU A 489 4.88 -20.25 18.21
N CYS A 490 3.54 -20.29 18.15
CA CYS A 490 2.81 -20.29 16.88
C CYS A 490 3.03 -19.00 16.07
N THR A 491 3.19 -17.84 16.71
CA THR A 491 3.44 -16.56 16.03
C THR A 491 4.92 -16.31 15.78
N ARG A 492 5.84 -16.87 16.57
CA ARG A 492 7.28 -16.85 16.24
C ARG A 492 7.57 -17.70 15.01
N LYS A 493 7.05 -18.93 14.96
CA LYS A 493 7.23 -19.82 13.81
C LYS A 493 6.51 -19.34 12.56
N THR A 494 5.30 -18.79 12.69
CA THR A 494 4.52 -18.42 11.50
C THR A 494 4.40 -16.94 11.23
N GLY A 495 4.45 -16.05 12.22
CA GLY A 495 4.05 -14.63 12.12
C GLY A 495 2.76 -14.40 11.31
N CYS A 496 1.78 -15.30 11.43
CA CYS A 496 0.51 -15.24 10.72
C CYS A 496 -0.43 -14.21 11.32
N LEU A 497 -0.79 -13.22 10.50
CA LEU A 497 -1.82 -12.23 10.82
C LEU A 497 -3.24 -12.80 10.78
N GLY A 498 -3.40 -14.09 10.45
CA GLY A 498 -4.63 -14.82 10.74
C GLY A 498 -4.71 -15.26 12.21
N LEU A 499 -3.68 -14.98 13.01
CA LEU A 499 -3.65 -15.13 14.45
C LEU A 499 -3.76 -13.75 15.10
N GLU A 500 -4.46 -13.66 16.21
CA GLU A 500 -4.56 -12.47 17.04
C GLU A 500 -4.41 -12.84 18.52
N ARG A 501 -3.86 -11.91 19.30
CA ARG A 501 -3.65 -12.05 20.74
C ARG A 501 -4.68 -11.24 21.51
N VAL A 502 -5.73 -11.89 22.02
CA VAL A 502 -6.88 -11.21 22.61
C VAL A 502 -6.88 -11.33 24.14
N PRO A 503 -7.38 -10.33 24.88
CA PRO A 503 -7.68 -10.50 26.29
C PRO A 503 -8.88 -11.45 26.43
N THR A 504 -8.78 -12.41 27.34
CA THR A 504 -9.88 -13.32 27.71
C THR A 504 -10.01 -13.37 29.23
N ARG A 505 -11.09 -13.97 29.73
CA ARG A 505 -11.25 -14.25 31.17
C ARG A 505 -10.12 -15.12 31.76
N LEU A 506 -9.44 -15.91 30.92
CA LEU A 506 -8.33 -16.79 31.30
C LEU A 506 -6.94 -16.12 31.15
N GLY A 507 -6.91 -14.79 31.01
CA GLY A 507 -5.72 -14.02 30.67
C GLY A 507 -5.61 -13.75 29.17
N ARG A 508 -4.45 -13.25 28.71
CA ARG A 508 -4.21 -13.07 27.26
C ARG A 508 -4.10 -14.45 26.58
N LYS A 509 -4.72 -14.60 25.41
CA LYS A 509 -4.73 -15.85 24.64
C LYS A 509 -4.54 -15.58 23.16
N MET A 510 -4.06 -16.59 22.45
CA MET A 510 -4.09 -16.59 20.99
C MET A 510 -5.47 -17.04 20.50
N GLN A 511 -5.96 -16.39 19.44
CA GLN A 511 -7.19 -16.72 18.73
C GLN A 511 -6.96 -16.64 17.22
N ILE A 512 -7.88 -17.24 16.45
CA ILE A 512 -7.91 -17.11 15.00
C ILE A 512 -8.69 -15.86 14.64
N ASP A 513 -8.03 -14.89 14.00
CA ASP A 513 -8.72 -13.77 13.38
C ASP A 513 -9.50 -14.30 12.17
N ARG A 514 -10.81 -14.50 12.37
CA ARG A 514 -11.75 -15.05 11.37
C ARG A 514 -11.91 -14.14 10.14
N ASN A 515 -11.50 -12.89 10.25
CA ASN A 515 -11.57 -11.91 9.18
C ASN A 515 -10.32 -11.94 8.29
N MET A 516 -9.15 -12.20 8.88
CA MET A 516 -7.87 -12.26 8.18
C MET A 516 -7.48 -13.65 7.71
N CYS A 517 -7.82 -14.68 8.49
CA CYS A 517 -7.46 -16.08 8.22
C CYS A 517 -8.08 -16.59 6.91
N VAL A 518 -7.29 -17.34 6.15
CA VAL A 518 -7.70 -18.00 4.90
C VAL A 518 -7.97 -19.50 5.08
N GLU A 519 -7.86 -20.01 6.30
CA GLU A 519 -8.08 -21.42 6.67
C GLU A 519 -7.19 -22.40 5.90
N ASP A 520 -5.94 -22.02 5.65
CA ASP A 520 -4.96 -22.87 5.00
C ASP A 520 -4.31 -23.86 5.98
N GLY A 521 -4.45 -23.64 7.29
CA GLY A 521 -3.98 -24.53 8.35
C GLY A 521 -2.46 -24.50 8.59
N ALA A 522 -1.72 -23.53 8.04
CA ALA A 522 -0.26 -23.45 8.25
C ALA A 522 0.12 -23.35 9.73
N CYS A 523 -0.63 -22.59 10.52
CA CYS A 523 -0.42 -22.48 11.97
C CYS A 523 -0.64 -23.78 12.75
N HIS A 524 -1.45 -24.69 12.21
CA HIS A 524 -1.66 -26.02 12.79
C HIS A 524 -0.55 -27.00 12.34
N ARG A 525 -0.14 -26.96 11.06
CA ARG A 525 0.90 -27.84 10.49
C ARG A 525 2.27 -27.70 11.15
N VAL A 526 2.61 -26.52 11.65
CA VAL A 526 3.88 -26.31 12.37
C VAL A 526 3.94 -27.00 13.74
N GLU A 527 2.84 -27.64 14.17
CA GLU A 527 2.71 -28.40 15.42
C GLU A 527 3.25 -27.66 16.66
N ALA A 528 3.14 -26.33 16.65
CA ALA A 528 3.75 -25.47 17.65
C ALA A 528 3.05 -25.52 19.01
N CYS A 529 1.79 -25.96 19.07
CA CYS A 529 0.97 -25.88 20.28
C CYS A 529 -0.18 -26.91 20.26
N PRO A 530 -0.47 -27.60 21.37
CA PRO A 530 -1.60 -28.53 21.46
C PRO A 530 -2.98 -27.83 21.50
N SER A 531 -3.03 -26.49 21.57
CA SER A 531 -4.30 -25.75 21.60
C SER A 531 -5.03 -25.65 20.26
N PHE A 532 -4.37 -26.00 19.15
CA PHE A 532 -5.01 -25.98 17.83
C PHE A 532 -5.93 -27.17 17.65
N GLU A 533 -7.18 -26.90 17.28
CA GLU A 533 -8.16 -27.91 16.93
C GLU A 533 -8.79 -27.65 15.55
N GLU A 534 -9.14 -28.73 14.85
CA GLU A 534 -9.91 -28.65 13.62
C GLU A 534 -11.39 -28.89 13.91
N VAL A 535 -12.22 -27.89 13.63
CA VAL A 535 -13.67 -27.94 13.87
C VAL A 535 -14.40 -28.17 12.55
N VAL A 536 -15.17 -29.26 12.48
CA VAL A 536 -16.03 -29.57 11.32
C VAL A 536 -17.48 -29.26 11.66
N ILE A 537 -17.98 -28.15 11.14
CA ILE A 537 -19.36 -27.70 11.31
C ILE A 537 -20.23 -28.39 10.27
N ARG A 538 -21.20 -29.21 10.70
CA ARG A 538 -22.17 -29.87 9.83
C ARG A 538 -23.56 -29.27 10.02
N ARG A 539 -24.20 -28.85 8.93
CA ARG A 539 -25.53 -28.22 8.92
C ARG A 539 -26.50 -29.05 8.11
N ARG A 540 -27.75 -29.15 8.58
CA ARG A 540 -28.87 -29.83 7.89
C ARG A 540 -29.97 -28.87 7.43
N GLN A 541 -29.94 -27.64 7.90
CA GLN A 541 -30.92 -26.60 7.59
C GLN A 541 -30.21 -25.25 7.48
N VAL A 542 -30.91 -24.28 6.91
CA VAL A 542 -30.44 -22.89 6.84
C VAL A 542 -30.23 -22.38 8.27
N PRO A 543 -29.03 -21.89 8.62
CA PRO A 543 -28.80 -21.31 9.93
C PRO A 543 -29.61 -20.03 10.08
N GLU A 544 -30.26 -19.84 11.23
CA GLU A 544 -30.90 -18.57 11.53
C GLU A 544 -29.85 -17.45 11.58
N PRO A 545 -30.06 -16.33 10.88
CA PRO A 545 -29.14 -15.20 10.95
C PRO A 545 -29.15 -14.63 12.37
N ARG A 546 -28.00 -14.67 13.04
CA ARG A 546 -27.79 -14.00 14.34
C ARG A 546 -27.50 -12.50 14.18
N LEU A 547 -28.18 -11.84 13.24
CA LEU A 547 -28.03 -10.41 13.02
C LEU A 547 -29.08 -9.68 13.83
N GLU A 548 -28.65 -8.70 14.62
CA GLU A 548 -29.59 -7.83 15.29
C GLU A 548 -30.25 -6.89 14.28
N ARG A 549 -31.54 -6.61 14.50
CA ARG A 549 -32.31 -5.68 13.69
C ARG A 549 -32.58 -4.43 14.51
N ILE A 550 -32.27 -3.29 13.91
CA ILE A 550 -32.59 -1.97 14.43
C ILE A 550 -33.32 -1.21 13.33
N GLU A 551 -34.34 -0.45 13.70
CA GLU A 551 -35.02 0.47 12.80
C GLU A 551 -34.21 1.75 12.69
N LEU A 552 -33.89 2.14 11.45
CA LEU A 552 -33.06 3.30 11.10
C LEU A 552 -33.89 4.41 10.44
N ASN A 553 -35.19 4.48 10.77
CA ASN A 553 -36.09 5.49 10.24
C ASN A 553 -35.93 6.82 11.00
N ASP A 554 -36.26 7.93 10.34
CA ASP A 554 -36.38 9.27 10.94
C ASP A 554 -35.07 9.86 11.51
N LEU A 555 -33.93 9.55 10.90
CA LEU A 555 -32.66 10.21 11.22
C LEU A 555 -32.70 11.68 10.79
N PRO A 556 -32.22 12.63 11.63
CA PRO A 556 -32.18 14.05 11.26
C PRO A 556 -31.26 14.27 10.06
N GLU A 557 -31.66 15.16 9.16
CA GLU A 557 -30.79 15.59 8.05
C GLU A 557 -29.70 16.54 8.57
N PRO A 558 -28.41 16.31 8.24
CA PRO A 558 -27.33 17.20 8.65
C PRO A 558 -27.30 18.49 7.81
N SER A 559 -26.65 19.52 8.33
CA SER A 559 -26.26 20.68 7.50
C SER A 559 -25.09 20.26 6.59
N VAL A 560 -25.37 20.07 5.29
CA VAL A 560 -24.35 19.72 4.31
C VAL A 560 -23.48 20.95 4.00
N PRO A 561 -22.16 20.92 4.25
CA PRO A 561 -21.30 22.04 3.95
C PRO A 561 -21.21 22.25 2.43
N LYS A 562 -21.17 23.51 2.01
CA LYS A 562 -20.86 23.85 0.62
C LYS A 562 -19.36 23.74 0.40
N LEU A 563 -18.96 23.36 -0.80
CA LEU A 563 -17.56 23.46 -1.21
C LEU A 563 -17.15 24.94 -1.28
N ASP A 564 -16.15 25.32 -0.49
CA ASP A 564 -15.52 26.63 -0.51
C ASP A 564 -14.02 26.44 -0.77
N GLY A 565 -13.56 26.81 -1.97
CA GLY A 565 -12.22 26.52 -2.44
C GLY A 565 -11.95 25.00 -2.56
N ARG A 566 -10.98 24.50 -1.77
CA ARG A 566 -10.51 23.11 -1.83
C ARG A 566 -10.90 22.36 -0.56
N TRP A 567 -11.64 21.27 -0.68
CA TRP A 567 -11.88 20.33 0.42
C TRP A 567 -11.00 19.09 0.24
N ARG A 568 -10.34 18.66 1.33
CA ARG A 568 -9.33 17.58 1.29
C ARG A 568 -9.64 16.52 2.32
N SER A 569 -9.72 15.27 1.88
CA SER A 569 -9.84 14.11 2.75
C SER A 569 -8.64 13.20 2.65
N TYR A 570 -8.20 12.72 3.81
CA TYR A 570 -7.19 11.70 3.95
C TYR A 570 -7.83 10.42 4.47
N ILE A 571 -7.70 9.33 3.72
CA ILE A 571 -8.25 8.03 4.06
C ILE A 571 -7.08 7.11 4.38
N CYS A 572 -7.06 6.51 5.56
CA CYS A 572 -6.00 5.59 5.93
C CYS A 572 -6.51 4.32 6.60
N GLY A 573 -5.72 3.27 6.47
CA GLY A 573 -5.97 1.94 7.01
C GLY A 573 -4.90 1.00 6.48
N PHE A 574 -5.18 -0.30 6.53
CA PHE A 574 -4.28 -1.30 5.94
C PHE A 574 -4.94 -2.11 4.83
N GLY A 575 -4.10 -2.77 4.04
CA GLY A 575 -4.52 -3.58 2.91
C GLY A 575 -5.58 -4.61 3.30
N GLY A 576 -6.75 -4.53 2.66
CA GLY A 576 -7.88 -5.42 2.91
C GLY A 576 -9.08 -4.79 3.60
N GLN A 577 -8.95 -3.60 4.22
CA GLN A 577 -10.07 -2.95 4.94
C GLN A 577 -11.03 -2.15 4.05
N GLY A 578 -10.69 -1.91 2.78
CA GLY A 578 -11.56 -1.19 1.85
C GLY A 578 -11.35 0.33 1.81
N THR A 579 -10.15 0.82 2.14
CA THR A 579 -9.72 2.22 1.91
C THR A 579 -10.00 2.69 0.48
N ASN A 580 -9.64 1.90 -0.53
CA ASN A 580 -9.92 2.22 -1.94
C ASN A 580 -11.43 2.29 -2.25
N THR A 581 -12.26 1.58 -1.50
CA THR A 581 -13.73 1.66 -1.65
C THR A 581 -14.24 3.00 -1.16
N VAL A 582 -13.74 3.49 -0.01
CA VAL A 582 -14.03 4.83 0.48
C VAL A 582 -13.60 5.89 -0.53
N THR A 583 -12.35 5.81 -1.02
CA THR A 583 -11.82 6.74 -2.04
C THR A 583 -12.70 6.74 -3.28
N ALA A 584 -13.09 5.56 -3.79
CA ALA A 584 -13.92 5.45 -4.99
C ALA A 584 -15.33 6.02 -4.80
N VAL A 585 -15.95 5.78 -3.64
CA VAL A 585 -17.28 6.35 -3.32
C VAL A 585 -17.19 7.86 -3.25
N LEU A 586 -16.25 8.42 -2.50
CA LEU A 586 -16.08 9.88 -2.38
C LEU A 586 -15.77 10.53 -3.73
N ALA A 587 -14.83 9.96 -4.50
CA ALA A 587 -14.47 10.50 -5.80
C ALA A 587 -15.66 10.52 -6.77
N ARG A 588 -16.44 9.44 -6.82
CA ARG A 588 -17.63 9.35 -7.70
C ARG A 588 -18.75 10.28 -7.24
N ALA A 589 -18.99 10.38 -5.94
CA ALA A 589 -19.97 11.31 -5.39
C ALA A 589 -19.59 12.76 -5.70
N GLY A 590 -18.32 13.15 -5.55
CA GLY A 590 -17.82 14.47 -5.95
C GLY A 590 -18.00 14.75 -7.45
N MET A 591 -17.79 13.74 -8.30
CA MET A 591 -18.08 13.86 -9.73
C MET A 591 -19.57 14.04 -10.02
N PHE A 592 -20.47 13.42 -9.25
CA PHE A 592 -21.92 13.61 -9.39
C PHE A 592 -22.38 15.00 -8.95
N GLU A 593 -21.71 15.62 -7.97
CA GLU A 593 -21.91 17.04 -7.61
C GLU A 593 -21.36 18.02 -8.67
N GLY A 594 -20.53 17.54 -9.59
CA GLY A 594 -19.88 18.38 -10.60
C GLY A 594 -18.58 19.06 -10.13
N TYR A 595 -17.98 18.58 -9.03
CA TYR A 595 -16.70 19.10 -8.56
C TYR A 595 -15.52 18.66 -9.43
N GLY A 596 -14.46 19.45 -9.42
CA GLY A 596 -13.13 18.97 -9.78
C GLY A 596 -12.68 17.97 -8.72
N VAL A 597 -12.42 16.74 -9.13
CA VAL A 597 -11.94 15.66 -8.25
C VAL A 597 -10.51 15.29 -8.61
N THR A 598 -9.63 15.24 -7.61
CA THR A 598 -8.30 14.63 -7.69
C THR A 598 -8.18 13.57 -6.61
N LEU A 599 -7.59 12.42 -6.94
CA LEU A 599 -7.38 11.35 -5.97
C LEU A 599 -5.99 10.73 -6.13
N HIS A 600 -5.47 10.18 -5.04
CA HIS A 600 -4.22 9.42 -5.03
C HIS A 600 -4.34 8.22 -4.09
N ASN A 601 -3.94 7.03 -4.52
CA ASN A 601 -3.96 5.82 -3.68
C ASN A 601 -2.55 5.28 -3.48
N ARG A 602 -1.90 5.59 -2.37
CA ARG A 602 -0.63 4.98 -2.00
C ARG A 602 -0.87 3.62 -1.33
N LYS A 603 -0.48 2.55 -2.02
CA LYS A 603 -0.49 1.18 -1.48
C LYS A 603 0.86 0.84 -0.87
N GLY A 604 0.87 0.17 0.27
CA GLY A 604 2.07 -0.39 0.87
C GLY A 604 2.61 -1.58 0.08
N MET A 605 3.82 -2.03 0.43
CA MET A 605 4.48 -3.19 -0.19
C MET A 605 3.67 -4.49 -0.04
N ALA A 606 2.95 -4.63 1.08
CA ALA A 606 2.11 -5.79 1.35
C ALA A 606 0.67 -5.58 0.86
N ILE A 607 0.12 -6.57 0.15
CA ILE A 607 -1.27 -6.54 -0.36
C ILE A 607 -2.28 -6.51 0.80
N ARG A 608 -2.02 -7.29 1.85
CA ARG A 608 -2.78 -7.25 3.11
C ARG A 608 -1.86 -6.80 4.24
N ASN A 609 -2.41 -6.06 5.20
CA ASN A 609 -1.68 -5.48 6.36
C ASN A 609 -0.57 -4.48 6.04
N GLY A 610 -0.32 -4.16 4.76
CA GLY A 610 0.48 -3.00 4.39
C GLY A 610 -0.31 -1.73 4.61
N SER A 611 0.34 -0.66 5.08
CA SER A 611 -0.25 0.67 5.17
C SER A 611 -0.83 1.10 3.82
N VAL A 612 -2.08 1.57 3.81
CA VAL A 612 -2.74 2.12 2.63
C VAL A 612 -3.21 3.53 2.97
N LYS A 613 -2.80 4.48 2.16
CA LYS A 613 -3.08 5.91 2.35
C LYS A 613 -3.68 6.43 1.06
N SER A 614 -4.84 7.05 1.15
CA SER A 614 -5.51 7.62 -0.01
C SER A 614 -5.91 9.06 0.26
N VAL A 615 -5.92 9.85 -0.80
CA VAL A 615 -6.31 11.27 -0.76
C VAL A 615 -7.44 11.47 -1.74
N VAL A 616 -8.42 12.27 -1.35
CA VAL A 616 -9.43 12.84 -2.25
C VAL A 616 -9.47 14.34 -2.04
N VAL A 617 -9.37 15.09 -3.13
CA VAL A 617 -9.51 16.54 -3.15
C VAL A 617 -10.71 16.90 -4.00
N PHE A 618 -11.60 17.71 -3.46
CA PHE A 618 -12.66 18.39 -4.19
C PHE A 618 -12.26 19.85 -4.36
N SER A 619 -12.46 20.38 -5.55
CA SER A 619 -12.21 21.77 -5.91
C SER A 619 -13.21 22.23 -6.97
N SER A 620 -13.15 23.48 -7.37
CA SER A 620 -13.81 23.88 -8.61
C SER A 620 -13.18 23.14 -9.80
N PRO A 621 -13.95 22.82 -10.87
CA PRO A 621 -13.41 22.12 -12.05
C PRO A 621 -12.23 22.80 -12.73
N GLU A 622 -12.13 24.12 -12.62
CA GLU A 622 -11.06 24.97 -13.13
C GLU A 622 -9.80 25.00 -12.25
N ASP A 623 -9.90 24.59 -10.99
CA ASP A 623 -8.77 24.62 -10.05
C ASP A 623 -7.75 23.52 -10.37
N VAL A 624 -6.47 23.89 -10.27
CA VAL A 624 -5.36 22.94 -10.35
C VAL A 624 -5.04 22.42 -8.96
N THR A 625 -5.12 21.10 -8.79
CA THR A 625 -4.80 20.43 -7.52
C THR A 625 -3.80 19.30 -7.75
N GLY A 626 -2.88 19.13 -6.80
CA GLY A 626 -1.91 18.05 -6.80
C GLY A 626 -2.41 16.79 -6.08
N PRO A 627 -1.69 15.67 -6.24
CA PRO A 627 -2.01 14.40 -5.59
C PRO A 627 -1.60 14.33 -4.11
N LEU A 628 -0.91 15.36 -3.58
CA LEU A 628 -0.43 15.43 -2.20
C LEU A 628 -1.17 16.52 -1.44
N ILE A 629 -1.51 16.26 -0.18
CA ILE A 629 -2.08 17.27 0.72
C ILE A 629 -0.92 18.02 1.39
N PRO A 630 -0.87 19.36 1.38
CA PRO A 630 0.05 20.10 2.23
C PRO A 630 -0.19 19.76 3.71
N GLU A 631 0.89 19.67 4.49
CA GLU A 631 0.87 19.38 5.93
C GLU A 631 -0.13 20.28 6.67
N GLY A 632 -0.96 19.67 7.51
CA GLY A 632 -2.00 20.37 8.27
C GLY A 632 -3.22 20.83 7.47
N LYS A 633 -3.27 20.62 6.15
CA LYS A 633 -4.37 21.09 5.28
C LYS A 633 -5.49 20.06 5.03
N THR A 634 -5.54 18.99 5.83
CA THR A 634 -6.61 17.98 5.73
C THR A 634 -7.86 18.46 6.46
N HIS A 635 -9.02 18.39 5.80
CA HIS A 635 -10.30 18.74 6.40
C HIS A 635 -10.92 17.56 7.14
N LEU A 636 -10.86 16.37 6.53
CA LEU A 636 -11.42 15.14 7.09
C LEU A 636 -10.48 13.95 6.95
N VAL A 637 -10.10 13.36 8.09
CA VAL A 637 -9.48 12.04 8.14
C VAL A 637 -10.56 10.96 8.28
N ILE A 638 -10.56 9.97 7.38
CA ILE A 638 -11.35 8.75 7.52
C ILE A 638 -10.39 7.60 7.84
N GLY A 639 -10.30 7.25 9.12
CA GLY A 639 -9.40 6.23 9.64
C GLY A 639 -10.08 4.88 9.80
N LEU A 640 -9.77 3.91 8.96
CA LEU A 640 -10.22 2.52 9.13
C LEU A 640 -9.38 1.77 10.19
N ASP A 641 -8.21 2.31 10.53
CA ASP A 641 -7.30 1.80 11.55
C ASP A 641 -6.67 2.97 12.32
N ILE A 642 -6.86 3.00 13.64
CA ILE A 642 -6.35 4.08 14.49
C ILE A 642 -4.82 4.19 14.50
N LEU A 643 -4.11 3.06 14.37
CA LEU A 643 -2.65 3.07 14.30
C LEU A 643 -2.18 3.80 13.04
N GLU A 644 -2.83 3.61 11.90
CA GLU A 644 -2.49 4.33 10.67
C GLU A 644 -2.87 5.82 10.71
N VAL A 645 -3.88 6.20 11.49
CA VAL A 645 -4.18 7.62 11.77
C VAL A 645 -3.05 8.23 12.59
N ALA A 646 -2.68 7.62 13.71
CA ALA A 646 -1.59 8.05 14.57
C ALA A 646 -0.27 8.21 13.80
N ARG A 647 0.08 7.20 12.98
CA ARG A 647 1.28 7.22 12.12
C ARG A 647 1.24 8.27 11.01
N SER A 648 0.08 8.83 10.69
CA SER A 648 -0.07 9.89 9.68
C SER A 648 -0.12 11.29 10.30
N ILE A 649 -0.13 11.39 11.63
CA ILE A 649 -0.03 12.64 12.40
C ILE A 649 1.40 12.82 12.95
N ASP A 650 2.07 11.72 13.31
CA ASP A 650 3.47 11.76 13.76
C ASP A 650 4.43 12.21 12.65
N ALA A 651 5.04 13.39 12.83
CA ALA A 651 5.97 13.97 11.87
C ALA A 651 7.27 13.16 11.72
N SER A 652 7.59 12.25 12.66
CA SER A 652 8.72 11.32 12.53
C SER A 652 8.60 10.40 11.29
N HIS A 653 7.37 10.22 10.79
CA HIS A 653 7.06 9.42 9.60
C HIS A 653 7.03 10.24 8.30
N HIS A 654 7.55 11.48 8.31
CA HIS A 654 7.65 12.39 7.15
C HIS A 654 6.30 12.73 6.50
N VAL A 655 5.19 12.53 7.22
CA VAL A 655 3.84 12.87 6.80
C VAL A 655 3.09 13.29 8.05
N SER A 656 2.69 14.55 8.14
CA SER A 656 1.77 15.00 9.18
C SER A 656 0.61 15.78 8.55
N ILE A 657 -0.56 15.16 8.62
CA ILE A 657 -1.73 15.58 7.84
C ILE A 657 -2.66 16.53 8.58
N ALA A 658 -2.49 16.66 9.90
CA ALA A 658 -3.49 17.23 10.79
C ALA A 658 -3.07 18.59 11.35
N SER A 659 -4.06 19.42 11.63
CA SER A 659 -3.93 20.65 12.41
C SER A 659 -5.18 20.80 13.29
N PRO A 660 -5.03 21.28 14.54
CA PRO A 660 -6.16 21.52 15.44
C PRO A 660 -7.14 22.59 14.92
N GLU A 661 -6.74 23.41 13.95
CA GLU A 661 -7.58 24.46 13.39
C GLU A 661 -8.64 23.92 12.43
N ILE A 662 -8.29 22.95 11.58
CA ILE A 662 -9.14 22.54 10.44
C ILE A 662 -9.47 21.04 10.39
N THR A 663 -8.64 20.17 10.96
CA THR A 663 -8.75 18.72 10.73
C THR A 663 -9.76 18.06 11.65
N SER A 664 -10.83 17.55 11.06
CA SER A 664 -11.75 16.61 11.71
C SER A 664 -11.35 15.16 11.39
N ALA A 665 -11.70 14.20 12.24
CA ALA A 665 -11.40 12.79 12.01
C ALA A 665 -12.54 11.88 12.47
N VAL A 666 -12.92 10.93 11.60
CA VAL A 666 -13.77 9.80 11.95
C VAL A 666 -12.93 8.53 11.90
N VAL A 667 -12.82 7.83 13.03
CA VAL A 667 -11.84 6.76 13.21
C VAL A 667 -12.50 5.52 13.80
N SER A 668 -12.14 4.36 13.25
CA SER A 668 -12.42 3.07 13.85
C SER A 668 -11.47 2.81 15.01
N ASN A 669 -12.02 2.62 16.22
CA ASN A 669 -11.24 2.32 17.43
C ASN A 669 -10.87 0.83 17.56
N ALA A 670 -11.22 0.00 16.58
CA ALA A 670 -10.93 -1.43 16.62
C ALA A 670 -9.42 -1.72 16.60
N LYS A 671 -8.95 -2.56 17.54
CA LYS A 671 -7.54 -2.97 17.60
C LYS A 671 -7.19 -3.93 16.47
N ASN A 672 -6.32 -3.50 15.55
CA ASN A 672 -5.76 -4.36 14.50
C ASN A 672 -4.27 -4.59 14.73
N GLN A 673 -3.91 -5.83 15.05
CA GLN A 673 -2.58 -6.18 15.51
C GLN A 673 -1.52 -6.06 14.39
N THR A 674 -0.29 -5.74 14.78
CA THR A 674 0.88 -5.78 13.90
C THR A 674 1.63 -7.10 14.05
N LEU A 675 2.61 -7.36 13.19
CA LEU A 675 3.49 -8.53 13.33
C LEU A 675 4.19 -8.55 14.70
N GLU A 676 4.71 -7.40 15.12
CA GLU A 676 5.37 -7.26 16.43
C GLU A 676 4.39 -7.47 17.58
N SER A 677 3.13 -7.02 17.43
CA SER A 677 2.09 -7.24 18.43
C SER A 677 1.73 -8.69 18.64
N ILE A 678 1.56 -9.46 17.55
CA ILE A 678 1.27 -10.90 17.67
C ILE A 678 2.48 -11.70 18.18
N GLN A 679 3.69 -11.17 18.03
CA GLN A 679 4.94 -11.76 18.53
C GLN A 679 5.31 -11.27 19.94
N GLY A 680 4.50 -10.40 20.55
CA GLY A 680 4.72 -9.87 21.90
C GLY A 680 5.91 -8.90 22.01
N ALA A 681 6.45 -8.41 20.90
CA ALA A 681 7.58 -7.47 20.86
C ALA A 681 7.15 -6.02 21.11
N SER A 682 5.93 -5.66 20.70
CA SER A 682 5.31 -4.37 20.99
C SER A 682 3.81 -4.55 21.24
N ASP A 683 3.14 -3.59 21.85
CA ASP A 683 1.69 -3.60 22.01
C ASP A 683 1.20 -2.15 22.02
N PHE A 684 -0.08 -1.93 21.72
CA PHE A 684 -0.69 -0.62 21.84
C PHE A 684 -2.15 -0.73 22.24
N ASP A 685 -2.61 0.30 22.95
CA ASP A 685 -4.01 0.47 23.27
C ASP A 685 -4.65 1.51 22.32
N PRO A 686 -5.73 1.16 21.60
CA PRO A 686 -6.45 2.10 20.74
C PRO A 686 -6.93 3.36 21.47
N GLN A 687 -7.42 3.23 22.71
CA GLN A 687 -7.94 4.37 23.46
C GLN A 687 -6.83 5.33 23.90
N GLU A 688 -5.66 4.80 24.29
CA GLU A 688 -4.47 5.60 24.54
C GLU A 688 -4.01 6.34 23.27
N LEU A 689 -3.99 5.66 22.12
CA LEU A 689 -3.67 6.31 20.84
C LEU A 689 -4.68 7.41 20.50
N ALA A 690 -5.98 7.17 20.72
CA ALA A 690 -7.03 8.17 20.53
C ALA A 690 -6.77 9.42 21.38
N GLY A 691 -6.37 9.24 22.64
CA GLY A 691 -5.99 10.33 23.54
C GLY A 691 -4.75 11.10 23.09
N GLN A 692 -3.77 10.41 22.48
CA GLN A 692 -2.55 11.04 21.95
C GLN A 692 -2.78 11.85 20.67
N ILE A 693 -3.71 11.42 19.80
CA ILE A 693 -3.98 12.13 18.54
C ILE A 693 -4.98 13.29 18.69
N ALA A 694 -5.86 13.23 19.69
CA ALA A 694 -6.92 14.24 19.89
C ALA A 694 -6.40 15.70 19.95
N PRO A 695 -5.26 16.02 20.60
CA PRO A 695 -4.74 17.39 20.64
C PRO A 695 -4.37 18.00 19.28
N TYR A 696 -4.12 17.16 18.27
CA TYR A 696 -3.74 17.58 16.91
C TYR A 696 -4.94 17.72 15.97
N LEU A 697 -6.15 17.48 16.48
CA LEU A 697 -7.41 17.49 15.74
C LEU A 697 -8.33 18.58 16.28
N ARG A 698 -9.32 18.98 15.48
CA ARG A 698 -10.36 19.90 15.92
C ARG A 698 -11.09 19.33 17.14
N PRO A 699 -11.25 20.10 18.23
CA PRO A 699 -11.90 19.62 19.47
C PRO A 699 -13.28 19.00 19.25
N ASP A 700 -14.12 19.61 18.39
CA ASP A 700 -15.48 19.13 18.10
C ASP A 700 -15.56 18.21 16.86
N GLY A 701 -14.41 17.93 16.23
CA GLY A 701 -14.31 17.22 14.95
C GLY A 701 -13.77 15.80 15.05
N PHE A 702 -13.43 15.31 16.25
CA PHE A 702 -12.84 13.99 16.45
C PHE A 702 -13.87 12.98 16.99
N ILE A 703 -14.09 11.92 16.21
CA ILE A 703 -14.98 10.80 16.58
C ILE A 703 -14.21 9.51 16.40
N CYS A 704 -14.10 8.75 17.49
CA CYS A 704 -13.43 7.46 17.51
C CYS A 704 -14.34 6.44 18.17
N GLU A 705 -14.84 5.47 17.40
CA GLU A 705 -15.83 4.51 17.87
C GLU A 705 -15.50 3.10 17.35
N ASP A 706 -15.92 2.05 18.06
CA ASP A 706 -15.76 0.67 17.60
C ASP A 706 -16.80 0.30 16.52
N VAL A 707 -16.60 0.85 15.32
CA VAL A 707 -17.44 0.57 14.17
C VAL A 707 -17.32 -0.89 13.70
N ARG A 708 -16.25 -1.62 14.06
CA ARG A 708 -16.08 -3.03 13.71
C ARG A 708 -17.12 -3.88 14.44
N ALA A 709 -17.27 -3.69 15.75
CA ALA A 709 -18.27 -4.39 16.55
C ALA A 709 -19.69 -4.16 15.98
N VAL A 710 -20.01 -2.91 15.62
CA VAL A 710 -21.30 -2.54 15.00
C VAL A 710 -21.49 -3.24 13.65
N ALA A 711 -20.49 -3.23 12.78
CA ALA A 711 -20.57 -3.88 11.47
C ALA A 711 -20.71 -5.41 11.57
N GLU A 712 -20.02 -6.06 12.52
CA GLU A 712 -20.16 -7.50 12.77
C GLU A 712 -21.55 -7.84 13.32
N LYS A 713 -22.06 -7.04 14.27
CA LYS A 713 -23.35 -7.24 14.93
C LYS A 713 -24.57 -7.05 14.01
N TYR A 714 -24.57 -5.97 13.22
CA TYR A 714 -25.74 -5.58 12.43
C TYR A 714 -25.64 -5.90 10.93
N CYS A 715 -24.42 -6.06 10.39
CA CYS A 715 -24.19 -6.38 8.98
C CYS A 715 -23.54 -7.77 8.77
N GLY A 716 -23.12 -8.43 9.85
CA GLY A 716 -22.55 -9.78 9.83
C GLY A 716 -21.08 -9.86 9.42
N HIS A 717 -20.42 -8.73 9.17
CA HIS A 717 -19.02 -8.70 8.75
C HIS A 717 -18.40 -7.31 8.90
N HIS A 718 -17.16 -7.22 9.38
CA HIS A 718 -16.43 -5.94 9.51
C HIS A 718 -16.17 -5.18 8.20
N ARG A 719 -16.34 -5.79 7.03
CA ARG A 719 -15.94 -5.16 5.75
C ARG A 719 -16.78 -3.94 5.39
N TYR A 720 -17.91 -3.75 6.08
CA TYR A 720 -18.82 -2.63 5.89
C TYR A 720 -18.44 -1.39 6.72
N ILE A 721 -17.38 -1.46 7.55
CA ILE A 721 -16.87 -0.29 8.30
C ILE A 721 -16.54 0.88 7.38
N ASN A 722 -16.07 0.58 6.16
CA ASN A 722 -15.70 1.59 5.17
C ASN A 722 -16.88 2.52 4.82
N VAL A 723 -18.04 1.96 4.48
CA VAL A 723 -19.25 2.73 4.15
C VAL A 723 -19.91 3.30 5.41
N MET A 724 -19.82 2.59 6.54
CA MET A 724 -20.29 3.09 7.84
C MET A 724 -19.60 4.40 8.25
N LEU A 725 -18.27 4.47 8.11
CA LEU A 725 -17.50 5.67 8.43
C LEU A 725 -17.88 6.85 7.52
N ILE A 726 -18.24 6.61 6.25
CA ILE A 726 -18.75 7.66 5.35
C ILE A 726 -20.09 8.21 5.88
N GLY A 727 -21.02 7.32 6.27
CA GLY A 727 -22.31 7.73 6.84
C GLY A 727 -22.16 8.53 8.12
N LEU A 728 -21.23 8.11 8.99
CA LEU A 728 -20.90 8.82 10.23
C LEU A 728 -20.33 10.21 9.96
N ALA A 729 -19.36 10.34 9.04
CA ALA A 729 -18.78 11.64 8.67
C ALA A 729 -19.81 12.57 8.03
N TRP A 730 -20.67 12.04 7.16
CA TRP A 730 -21.69 12.82 6.47
C TRP A 730 -22.74 13.36 7.44
N GLN A 731 -23.22 12.51 8.36
CA GLN A 731 -24.19 12.91 9.40
C GLN A 731 -23.66 13.97 10.36
N LYS A 732 -22.34 14.09 10.49
CA LYS A 732 -21.66 15.14 11.28
C LYS A 732 -21.39 16.42 10.48
N GLY A 733 -21.83 16.49 9.23
CA GLY A 733 -21.65 17.65 8.36
C GLY A 733 -20.19 17.87 7.95
N LEU A 734 -19.37 16.81 7.90
CA LEU A 734 -17.94 16.91 7.60
C LEU A 734 -17.62 16.72 6.11
N VAL A 735 -18.61 16.32 5.30
CA VAL A 735 -18.44 15.93 3.90
C VAL A 735 -19.33 16.83 3.02
N PRO A 736 -18.78 17.58 2.04
CA PRO A 736 -19.53 18.53 1.22
C PRO A 736 -20.24 17.85 0.04
N LEU A 737 -20.97 16.77 0.30
CA LEU A 737 -21.67 15.96 -0.70
C LEU A 737 -23.14 15.79 -0.30
N SER A 738 -24.05 15.79 -1.26
CA SER A 738 -25.45 15.48 -0.99
C SER A 738 -25.65 13.99 -0.68
N HIS A 739 -26.74 13.69 0.02
CA HIS A 739 -27.16 12.32 0.30
C HIS A 739 -27.33 11.49 -0.99
N ASP A 740 -27.98 12.06 -2.02
CA ASP A 740 -28.23 11.38 -3.31
C ASP A 740 -26.92 10.98 -4.00
N SER A 741 -25.95 11.91 -4.07
CA SER A 741 -24.64 11.64 -4.66
C SER A 741 -23.91 10.51 -3.94
N LEU A 742 -23.96 10.46 -2.61
CA LEU A 742 -23.35 9.39 -1.83
C LEU A 742 -24.03 8.03 -2.05
N VAL A 743 -25.36 7.99 -1.99
CA VAL A 743 -26.13 6.75 -2.24
C VAL A 743 -25.84 6.20 -3.63
N ARG A 744 -25.94 7.03 -4.67
CA ARG A 744 -25.62 6.64 -6.05
C ARG A 744 -24.18 6.18 -6.20
N ALA A 745 -23.23 6.85 -5.54
CA ALA A 745 -21.82 6.47 -5.60
C ALA A 745 -21.55 5.13 -4.91
N ILE A 746 -22.22 4.84 -3.78
CA ILE A 746 -22.15 3.55 -3.10
C ILE A 746 -22.66 2.46 -4.04
N GLU A 747 -23.86 2.62 -4.61
CA GLU A 747 -24.47 1.63 -5.51
C GLU A 747 -23.64 1.33 -6.76
N PHE A 748 -22.96 2.35 -7.30
CA PHE A 748 -22.07 2.21 -8.46
C PHE A 748 -20.72 1.57 -8.10
N THR A 749 -20.33 1.59 -6.83
CA THR A 749 -19.03 1.09 -6.35
C THR A 749 -19.08 -0.34 -5.86
N VAL A 750 -20.13 -0.71 -5.15
CA VAL A 750 -20.23 -2.03 -4.54
C VAL A 750 -20.91 -3.04 -5.48
N PRO A 751 -20.60 -4.34 -5.38
CA PRO A 751 -21.29 -5.38 -6.13
C PRO A 751 -22.81 -5.34 -5.91
N ALA A 752 -23.57 -5.68 -6.95
CA ALA A 752 -25.04 -5.59 -6.92
C ALA A 752 -25.67 -6.41 -5.78
N ASP A 753 -25.10 -7.57 -5.44
CA ASP A 753 -25.55 -8.44 -4.35
C ASP A 753 -25.15 -7.96 -2.94
N GLU A 754 -24.37 -6.88 -2.83
CA GLU A 754 -23.93 -6.30 -1.56
C GLU A 754 -24.47 -4.88 -1.33
N ARG A 755 -25.24 -4.32 -2.28
CA ARG A 755 -25.75 -2.93 -2.22
C ARG A 755 -26.60 -2.67 -0.98
N GLU A 756 -27.60 -3.52 -0.73
CA GLU A 756 -28.52 -3.34 0.40
C GLU A 756 -27.78 -3.28 1.73
N THR A 757 -26.83 -4.19 1.97
CA THR A 757 -26.05 -4.20 3.22
C THR A 757 -25.11 -3.00 3.33
N ASN A 758 -24.52 -2.54 2.22
CA ASN A 758 -23.69 -1.33 2.25
C ASN A 758 -24.52 -0.06 2.52
N LEU A 759 -25.68 0.09 1.88
CA LEU A 759 -26.59 1.21 2.15
C LEU A 759 -27.10 1.18 3.60
N ARG A 760 -27.48 0.00 4.11
CA ARG A 760 -27.81 -0.17 5.53
C ARG A 760 -26.63 0.20 6.44
N SER A 761 -25.41 -0.12 6.03
CA SER A 761 -24.20 0.25 6.78
C SER A 761 -23.96 1.76 6.78
N PHE A 762 -24.28 2.45 5.69
CA PHE A 762 -24.25 3.91 5.64
C PHE A 762 -25.23 4.52 6.66
N GLU A 763 -26.47 4.02 6.71
CA GLU A 763 -27.48 4.44 7.68
C GLU A 763 -27.10 4.12 9.13
N LEU A 764 -26.45 2.98 9.39
CA LEU A 764 -25.89 2.67 10.72
C LEU A 764 -24.82 3.68 11.13
N GLY A 765 -23.98 4.11 10.18
CA GLY A 765 -23.02 5.18 10.39
C GLY A 765 -23.68 6.50 10.79
N ARG A 766 -24.78 6.86 10.11
CA ARG A 766 -25.59 8.01 10.47
C ARG A 766 -26.18 7.87 11.88
N GLN A 767 -26.76 6.72 12.21
CA GLN A 767 -27.30 6.46 13.55
C GLN A 767 -26.21 6.55 14.64
N LEU A 768 -24.98 6.09 14.38
CA LEU A 768 -23.85 6.24 15.32
C LEU A 768 -23.53 7.72 15.60
N ALA A 769 -23.62 8.58 14.59
CA ALA A 769 -23.39 10.01 14.75
C ALA A 769 -24.49 10.72 15.57
N VAL A 770 -25.72 10.21 15.54
CA VAL A 770 -26.88 10.78 16.24
C VAL A 770 -26.96 10.29 17.68
N ASP A 771 -26.97 8.98 17.86
CA ASP A 771 -27.04 8.33 19.17
C ASP A 771 -26.29 7.00 19.14
N ARG A 772 -25.06 7.04 19.66
CA ARG A 772 -24.19 5.87 19.78
C ARG A 772 -24.73 4.81 20.73
N SER A 773 -25.49 5.20 21.77
CA SER A 773 -25.94 4.29 22.83
C SER A 773 -26.96 3.26 22.33
N ARG A 774 -27.64 3.56 21.22
CA ARG A 774 -28.52 2.62 20.51
C ARG A 774 -27.78 1.46 19.86
N LEU A 775 -26.52 1.65 19.47
CA LEU A 775 -25.77 0.66 18.69
C LEU A 775 -24.64 0.02 19.49
N ILE A 776 -23.96 0.82 20.31
CA ILE A 776 -22.85 0.43 21.16
C ILE A 776 -23.35 0.50 22.61
N GLN A 777 -23.54 -0.67 23.20
CA GLN A 777 -23.78 -0.80 24.63
C GLN A 777 -22.45 -1.08 25.32
N PRO A 778 -22.13 -0.43 26.45
CA PRO A 778 -20.93 -0.76 27.20
C PRO A 778 -21.01 -2.22 27.65
N GLU A 779 -20.07 -3.05 27.19
CA GLU A 779 -19.87 -4.37 27.77
C GLU A 779 -19.45 -4.17 29.22
N THR A 780 -20.33 -4.54 30.14
CA THR A 780 -19.98 -4.58 31.56
C THR A 780 -19.33 -5.94 31.78
N PRO A 781 -18.08 -6.01 32.28
CA PRO A 781 -17.48 -7.28 32.66
C PRO A 781 -18.44 -8.02 33.60
N PRO A 782 -18.56 -9.35 33.49
CA PRO A 782 -19.40 -10.10 34.41
C PRO A 782 -18.92 -9.82 35.84
N SER A 783 -19.88 -9.52 36.72
CA SER A 783 -19.61 -9.45 38.15
C SER A 783 -19.13 -10.81 38.67
N LEU A 784 -18.39 -10.83 39.78
CA LEU A 784 -17.95 -12.08 40.39
C LEU A 784 -19.13 -13.06 40.61
N ASP A 785 -20.31 -12.55 40.99
CA ASP A 785 -21.49 -13.37 41.21
C ASP A 785 -22.05 -14.00 39.92
N GLU A 786 -22.06 -13.25 38.82
CA GLU A 786 -22.45 -13.76 37.50
C GLU A 786 -21.49 -14.84 37.02
N GLU A 787 -20.18 -14.62 37.20
CA GLU A 787 -19.16 -15.59 36.83
C GLU A 787 -19.28 -16.87 37.67
N LEU A 788 -19.41 -16.74 39.00
CA LEU A 788 -19.62 -17.88 39.88
C LEU A 788 -20.91 -18.64 39.53
N ALA A 789 -21.98 -17.93 39.15
CA ALA A 789 -23.21 -18.57 38.70
C ALA A 789 -23.01 -19.35 37.40
N GLU A 790 -22.24 -18.82 36.46
CA GLU A 790 -21.88 -19.50 35.22
C GLU A 790 -21.00 -20.73 35.48
N ILE A 791 -19.93 -20.62 36.26
CA ILE A 791 -19.07 -21.74 36.65
C ILE A 791 -19.91 -22.84 37.33
N ARG A 792 -20.78 -22.47 38.28
CA ARG A 792 -21.69 -23.43 38.94
C ARG A 792 -22.60 -24.12 37.94
N ARG A 793 -23.11 -23.40 36.92
CA ARG A 793 -23.95 -23.96 35.87
C ARG A 793 -23.17 -25.00 35.06
N TRP A 794 -21.92 -24.70 34.69
CA TRP A 794 -21.03 -25.62 33.96
C TRP A 794 -20.69 -26.86 34.78
N ILE A 795 -20.22 -26.70 36.02
CA ILE A 795 -19.92 -27.81 36.94
C ILE A 795 -21.14 -28.72 37.13
N LYS A 796 -22.34 -28.15 37.30
CA LYS A 796 -23.59 -28.92 37.46
C LYS A 796 -24.02 -29.69 36.21
N ALA A 797 -23.64 -29.22 35.02
CA ALA A 797 -23.92 -29.92 33.77
C ALA A 797 -23.02 -31.16 33.56
N GLY A 798 -21.90 -31.25 34.28
CA GLY A 798 -20.98 -32.39 34.24
C GLY A 798 -21.42 -33.61 35.07
N SER A 799 -20.78 -34.75 34.83
CA SER A 799 -21.03 -36.00 35.56
C SER A 799 -20.61 -35.86 37.03
N GLY A 800 -21.54 -35.94 37.97
CA GLY A 800 -21.27 -35.77 39.42
C GLY A 800 -21.37 -34.32 39.93
N GLY A 801 -21.88 -33.39 39.10
CA GLY A 801 -21.82 -31.95 39.32
C GLY A 801 -22.37 -31.41 40.64
N GLY A 802 -23.30 -32.10 41.31
CA GLY A 802 -23.80 -31.67 42.62
C GLY A 802 -22.76 -31.74 43.75
N ARG A 803 -21.91 -32.78 43.76
CA ARG A 803 -20.83 -32.93 44.75
C ARG A 803 -19.66 -31.99 44.45
N THR A 804 -19.32 -31.85 43.17
CA THR A 804 -18.25 -30.97 42.69
C THR A 804 -18.59 -29.50 42.93
N ALA A 805 -19.83 -29.08 42.67
CA ALA A 805 -20.27 -27.70 42.95
C ALA A 805 -20.17 -27.36 44.45
N ALA A 806 -20.54 -28.30 45.33
CA ALA A 806 -20.41 -28.10 46.77
C ALA A 806 -18.95 -28.05 47.25
N ALA A 807 -18.04 -28.79 46.58
CA ALA A 807 -16.60 -28.72 46.84
C ALA A 807 -16.02 -27.39 46.36
N PHE A 808 -16.41 -26.95 45.16
CA PHE A 808 -16.09 -25.64 44.60
C PHE A 808 -16.49 -24.51 45.55
N ASP A 809 -17.76 -24.45 45.98
CA ASP A 809 -18.24 -23.39 46.86
C ASP A 809 -17.45 -23.35 48.18
N ARG A 810 -17.16 -24.51 48.80
CA ARG A 810 -16.37 -24.56 50.04
C ARG A 810 -14.94 -24.08 49.85
N LEU A 811 -14.28 -24.51 48.78
CA LEU A 811 -12.89 -24.15 48.50
C LEU A 811 -12.77 -22.68 48.10
N PHE A 812 -13.70 -22.19 47.28
CA PHE A 812 -13.74 -20.80 46.84
C PHE A 812 -13.99 -19.86 48.01
N GLU A 813 -14.99 -20.13 48.86
CA GLU A 813 -15.26 -19.30 50.05
C GLU A 813 -14.11 -19.32 51.04
N ARG A 814 -13.48 -20.48 51.25
CA ARG A 814 -12.28 -20.58 52.08
C ARG A 814 -11.15 -19.71 51.51
N ALA A 815 -10.84 -19.86 50.23
CA ALA A 815 -9.78 -19.10 49.58
C ALA A 815 -10.07 -17.59 49.56
N ARG A 816 -11.32 -17.19 49.29
CA ARG A 816 -11.78 -15.79 49.37
C ARG A 816 -11.58 -15.20 50.77
N SER A 817 -11.86 -15.98 51.81
CA SER A 817 -11.69 -15.53 53.21
C SER A 817 -10.23 -15.45 53.67
N GLU A 818 -9.36 -16.31 53.13
CA GLU A 818 -7.96 -16.41 53.55
C GLU A 818 -7.00 -15.50 52.73
N LEU A 819 -7.28 -15.26 51.44
CA LEU A 819 -6.33 -14.62 50.52
C LEU A 819 -6.57 -13.10 50.30
N ILE A 820 -7.73 -12.55 50.67
CA ILE A 820 -8.13 -11.14 50.48
C ILE A 820 -7.65 -10.58 49.12
N LEU A 821 -8.26 -11.08 48.04
CA LEU A 821 -7.90 -10.70 46.68
C LEU A 821 -8.87 -9.64 46.11
N PRO A 822 -8.40 -8.75 45.21
CA PRO A 822 -9.28 -7.93 44.38
C PRO A 822 -10.28 -8.78 43.59
N GLU A 823 -11.44 -8.21 43.23
CA GLU A 823 -12.53 -8.94 42.55
C GLU A 823 -12.09 -9.61 41.24
N ALA A 824 -11.25 -8.94 40.44
CA ALA A 824 -10.70 -9.50 39.20
C ALA A 824 -9.83 -10.75 39.45
N GLU A 825 -9.08 -10.78 40.56
CA GLU A 825 -8.27 -11.93 40.95
C GLU A 825 -9.12 -13.06 41.53
N LEU A 826 -10.24 -12.73 42.20
CA LEU A 826 -11.24 -13.71 42.64
C LEU A 826 -11.92 -14.41 41.47
N ILE A 827 -12.25 -13.68 40.40
CA ILE A 827 -12.75 -14.28 39.14
C ILE A 827 -11.70 -15.25 38.58
N GLY A 828 -10.44 -14.83 38.47
CA GLY A 828 -9.36 -15.70 38.01
C GLY A 828 -9.19 -16.96 38.88
N LEU A 829 -9.26 -16.81 40.20
CA LEU A 829 -9.22 -17.93 41.15
C LEU A 829 -10.41 -18.89 40.97
N ALA A 830 -11.63 -18.36 40.79
CA ALA A 830 -12.83 -19.15 40.56
C ALA A 830 -12.66 -20.03 39.31
N LEU A 831 -12.17 -19.44 38.22
CA LEU A 831 -11.93 -20.16 36.96
C LEU A 831 -10.90 -21.29 37.13
N ARG A 832 -9.81 -21.05 37.85
CA ARG A 832 -8.79 -22.08 38.08
C ARG A 832 -9.21 -23.17 39.06
N LEU A 833 -10.06 -22.84 40.00
CA LEU A 833 -10.56 -23.80 40.97
C LEU A 833 -11.51 -24.81 40.33
N GLU A 834 -12.30 -24.37 39.35
CA GLU A 834 -13.09 -25.26 38.49
C GLU A 834 -12.17 -26.27 37.77
N ASP A 835 -11.13 -25.78 37.07
CA ASP A 835 -10.18 -26.62 36.34
C ASP A 835 -9.59 -27.71 37.25
N VAL A 836 -9.12 -27.33 38.45
CA VAL A 836 -8.54 -28.26 39.43
C VAL A 836 -9.56 -29.30 39.89
N LEU A 837 -10.82 -28.93 40.09
CA LEU A 837 -11.85 -29.86 40.55
C LEU A 837 -12.37 -30.79 39.45
N GLN A 838 -12.25 -30.37 38.19
CA GLN A 838 -12.71 -31.14 37.03
C GLN A 838 -11.64 -32.10 36.52
N TYR A 839 -10.35 -31.72 36.62
CA TYR A 839 -9.24 -32.46 36.02
C TYR A 839 -8.18 -32.98 37.02
N GLY A 840 -8.17 -32.50 38.27
CA GLY A 840 -7.28 -32.96 39.34
C GLY A 840 -7.97 -33.95 40.28
#